data_AF-A0A023BYP7-F1
#
_entry.id   AF-A0A023BYP7-F1
#
_cell.length_a   1.000
_cell.length_b   1.000
_cell.length_c   1.000
_cell.angle_alpha   90.00
_cell.angle_beta   90.00
_cell.angle_gamma   90.00
#
_symmetry.space_group_name_H-M   'P 1'
#
loop_
_entity.id
_entity.type
_entity.pdbx_description
1 polymer ?
#
loop_
_entity_poly.entity_id
_entity_poly.type
_entity_poly.pdbx_seq_one_letter_code
_entity_poly.pdbx_strand_id
1 'polypeptide(L)'
;MNKLLLVFLVFPFLSIAQTLDYETITQSKPLKVSGQISASGVYYNSNQNNNREPFTYFLQGALNINIYSFSIPISYSFSNQGENLGYQLPFDFNRISLHPKYKWITGHIGNISMTFSPYTLSGHQFTGGGIDLTPPGAFKISAMSGRLLKAVEDNADARTVPSYTRMGYGVKTSFEKERYKIGVIGFYAKDDQNSIDSIPEAKGVLPQENLVVSLEGEVKLGRSFSLQAEYAATAITKDTRAEEVDNSEISPIATIFNNRASTEYYTAIKTRLGYAIGRVNFGLGYERIDPGYETLGAYYFNNDFENITLDASNTFFKDKLSLALNIGYQRDDLDNLKANNTNRTVGSLNATLSVSDRLNISGMYSNFSTFTNIKPNQFDEINDADLLDEQIEDLDYKQLSQTATLTINYVLSSKKTSRQNLTMNYALNDVSNEQGGVVRLGDASTFHNMNLGHTIDFSERNLNISTSVNGTYNTIGREEATTWGPTVSVGKRYFKKTLNTRLSAGYNSSSNATFTTGVTNLRGAVTYTLKERHNFNLNAVQLFRNGGSTGSLSEFTATFSYNYAFGLKKPKINFNKRPKKAKKPKEANDSIKIHYRKYRYEGLPIDITPELLALPDKEGFAHLIKDKRGRLSDLGAQLVETEQKDKRVYKEVAISYLKAMNLYFDFAAFYNEKIYESYLKLVYEAQDIDRQIRDEFTVLSARINSAEETNQEDLDRQKVLEKRYESHTELLTSLLKWNLKPEDIEYPEGDIKVLKRQNASKVFSMYQNDTPERDIIKFIEIRLADVFHKLLKEEN
;
A
#
# COMPACT_ATOMS: atom_id res chain seq x y z
N MET A 1 -27.96 18.59 33.98
CA MET A 1 -28.35 17.52 33.03
C MET A 1 -29.39 17.94 31.98
N ASN A 2 -30.39 18.77 32.31
CA ASN A 2 -31.48 19.11 31.35
C ASN A 2 -31.15 20.17 30.27
N LYS A 3 -30.05 20.93 30.39
CA LYS A 3 -29.69 21.97 29.40
C LYS A 3 -28.84 21.47 28.22
N LEU A 4 -28.03 20.42 28.41
CA LEU A 4 -27.23 19.82 27.31
C LEU A 4 -28.08 18.95 26.37
N LEU A 5 -29.14 18.35 26.91
CA LEU A 5 -30.06 17.48 26.17
C LEU A 5 -30.95 18.26 25.19
N LEU A 6 -31.16 19.56 25.45
CA LEU A 6 -32.02 20.42 24.62
C LEU A 6 -31.33 20.97 23.36
N VAL A 7 -29.99 21.05 23.35
CA VAL A 7 -29.21 21.51 22.18
C VAL A 7 -28.96 20.36 21.17
N PHE A 8 -29.04 19.11 21.61
CA PHE A 8 -28.93 17.93 20.74
C PHE A 8 -30.24 17.53 20.03
N LEU A 9 -31.38 18.13 20.40
CA LEU A 9 -32.71 17.73 19.92
C LEU A 9 -33.25 18.58 18.75
N VAL A 10 -32.47 19.55 18.26
CA VAL A 10 -32.87 20.44 17.14
C VAL A 10 -31.81 20.47 16.04
N PHE A 11 -31.44 19.29 15.54
CA PHE A 11 -30.95 19.16 14.16
C PHE A 11 -32.02 18.41 13.38
N PRO A 12 -32.74 19.05 12.43
CA PRO A 12 -33.68 18.31 11.60
C PRO A 12 -32.89 17.28 10.82
N PHE A 13 -33.26 16.00 10.99
CA PHE A 13 -32.88 14.92 10.09
C PHE A 13 -33.30 15.33 8.67
N LEU A 14 -32.39 15.96 7.93
CA LEU A 14 -32.43 15.97 6.47
C LEU A 14 -32.18 14.53 6.06
N SER A 15 -33.28 13.79 5.93
CA SER A 15 -33.35 12.50 5.27
C SER A 15 -32.87 12.67 3.83
N ILE A 16 -31.56 12.60 3.62
CA ILE A 16 -30.99 12.41 2.29
C ILE A 16 -31.42 11.00 1.89
N ALA A 17 -32.44 10.91 1.05
CA ALA A 17 -32.84 9.68 0.40
C ALA A 17 -31.60 9.05 -0.25
N GLN A 18 -31.14 7.93 0.30
CA GLN A 18 -29.98 7.24 -0.23
C GLN A 18 -30.41 6.46 -1.46
N THR A 19 -29.90 6.85 -2.63
CA THR A 19 -29.93 6.00 -3.82
C THR A 19 -29.15 4.71 -3.51
N LEU A 20 -29.81 3.55 -3.60
CA LEU A 20 -29.11 2.27 -3.64
C LEU A 20 -28.28 2.23 -4.92
N ASP A 21 -26.96 2.17 -4.78
CA ASP A 21 -26.04 2.01 -5.90
C ASP A 21 -26.12 0.56 -6.41
N TYR A 22 -27.00 0.36 -7.39
CA TYR A 22 -27.36 -0.96 -7.92
C TYR A 22 -26.18 -1.64 -8.65
N GLU A 23 -25.24 -0.86 -9.20
CA GLU A 23 -24.06 -1.37 -9.91
C GLU A 23 -23.06 -2.05 -8.96
N THR A 24 -22.83 -1.50 -7.77
CA THR A 24 -21.91 -2.11 -6.79
C THR A 24 -22.50 -3.37 -6.15
N ILE A 25 -23.82 -3.48 -6.03
CA ILE A 25 -24.50 -4.68 -5.51
C ILE A 25 -24.46 -5.83 -6.54
N THR A 26 -24.61 -5.54 -7.83
CA THR A 26 -24.64 -6.56 -8.90
C THR A 26 -23.25 -7.12 -9.25
N GLN A 27 -22.17 -6.37 -9.01
CA GLN A 27 -20.79 -6.84 -9.29
C GLN A 27 -20.06 -7.47 -8.09
N SER A 28 -20.54 -7.26 -6.86
CA SER A 28 -19.86 -7.76 -5.65
C SER A 28 -20.31 -9.18 -5.27
N LYS A 29 -19.38 -9.99 -4.73
CA LYS A 29 -19.74 -11.32 -4.22
C LYS A 29 -20.65 -11.15 -2.99
N PRO A 30 -21.73 -11.94 -2.85
CA PRO A 30 -22.75 -11.73 -1.83
C PRO A 30 -22.20 -11.85 -0.40
N LEU A 31 -21.19 -12.70 -0.18
CA LEU A 31 -20.51 -12.85 1.09
C LEU A 31 -19.03 -13.20 0.85
N LYS A 32 -18.13 -12.45 1.48
CA LYS A 32 -16.70 -12.77 1.55
C LYS A 32 -16.25 -12.71 2.99
N VAL A 33 -15.87 -13.87 3.53
CA VAL A 33 -15.29 -13.97 4.86
C VAL A 33 -13.78 -14.17 4.73
N SER A 34 -13.01 -13.35 5.43
CA SER A 34 -11.55 -13.45 5.50
C SER A 34 -11.08 -13.14 6.90
N GLY A 35 -9.88 -13.56 7.27
CA GLY A 35 -9.39 -13.30 8.62
C GLY A 35 -8.17 -14.10 8.97
N GLN A 36 -7.73 -13.91 10.20
CA GLN A 36 -6.66 -14.67 10.83
C GLN A 36 -7.06 -15.09 12.23
N ILE A 37 -6.76 -16.33 12.59
CA ILE A 37 -6.86 -16.86 13.95
C ILE A 37 -5.45 -17.21 14.38
N SER A 38 -5.03 -16.74 15.54
CA SER A 38 -3.72 -17.00 16.12
C SER A 38 -3.88 -17.50 17.55
N ALA A 39 -3.33 -18.68 17.83
CA ALA A 39 -3.29 -19.28 19.16
C ALA A 39 -1.85 -19.57 19.51
N SER A 40 -1.36 -19.10 20.64
CA SER A 40 -0.01 -19.39 21.12
C SER A 40 0.01 -19.80 22.57
N GLY A 41 0.76 -20.86 22.88
CA GLY A 41 1.06 -21.28 24.25
C GLY A 41 2.55 -21.09 24.53
N VAL A 42 2.87 -20.60 25.72
CA VAL A 42 4.23 -20.47 26.23
C VAL A 42 4.35 -21.34 27.47
N TYR A 43 5.24 -22.33 27.39
CA TYR A 43 5.68 -23.13 28.52
C TYR A 43 7.01 -22.57 29.03
N TYR A 44 7.13 -22.44 30.35
CA TYR A 44 8.32 -21.96 31.02
C TYR A 44 8.68 -22.85 32.20
N ASN A 45 9.96 -23.17 32.33
CA ASN A 45 10.50 -23.90 33.47
C ASN A 45 11.90 -23.36 33.83
N SER A 46 12.17 -23.25 35.12
CA SER A 46 13.44 -22.80 35.67
C SER A 46 13.76 -23.60 36.94
N ASN A 47 15.04 -23.77 37.24
CA ASN A 47 15.49 -24.34 38.51
C ASN A 47 15.58 -23.31 39.64
N GLN A 48 15.43 -22.01 39.35
CA GLN A 48 15.51 -20.94 40.35
C GLN A 48 14.32 -19.96 40.29
N ASN A 49 13.82 -19.64 39.11
CA ASN A 49 12.77 -18.63 38.92
C ASN A 49 11.36 -19.26 38.87
N ASN A 50 10.79 -19.53 40.05
CA ASN A 50 9.48 -20.19 40.17
C ASN A 50 8.27 -19.24 40.18
N ASN A 51 8.49 -17.91 40.20
CA ASN A 51 7.41 -16.92 40.27
C ASN A 51 6.68 -16.70 38.94
N ARG A 52 7.12 -17.36 37.86
CA ARG A 52 6.48 -17.26 36.55
C ARG A 52 5.59 -18.48 36.32
N GLU A 53 4.36 -18.21 35.91
CA GLU A 53 3.40 -19.24 35.54
C GLU A 53 4.00 -20.22 34.52
N PRO A 54 3.95 -21.54 34.80
CA PRO A 54 4.58 -22.55 33.96
C PRO A 54 3.92 -22.66 32.58
N PHE A 55 2.65 -22.24 32.44
CA PHE A 55 1.95 -22.22 31.16
C PHE A 55 1.05 -21.00 31.00
N THR A 56 1.26 -20.26 29.91
CA THR A 56 0.40 -19.13 29.51
C THR A 56 -0.08 -19.33 28.08
N TYR A 57 -1.32 -18.93 27.79
CA TYR A 57 -1.87 -18.97 26.44
C TYR A 57 -2.37 -17.60 26.00
N PHE A 58 -2.34 -17.40 24.68
CA PHE A 58 -2.89 -16.24 24.00
C PHE A 58 -3.70 -16.70 22.80
N LEU A 59 -4.95 -16.27 22.74
CA LEU A 59 -5.86 -16.52 21.64
C LEU A 59 -6.29 -15.18 21.07
N GLN A 60 -5.76 -14.84 19.91
CA GLN A 60 -5.99 -13.56 19.23
C GLN A 60 -6.40 -13.79 17.78
N GLY A 61 -7.15 -12.86 17.21
CA GLY A 61 -7.54 -12.98 15.81
C GLY A 61 -8.30 -11.78 15.29
N ALA A 62 -8.47 -11.76 13.98
CA ALA A 62 -9.29 -10.79 13.29
C ALA A 62 -10.13 -11.49 12.22
N LEU A 63 -11.44 -11.32 12.28
CA LEU A 63 -12.42 -11.80 11.32
C LEU A 63 -12.99 -10.61 10.55
N ASN A 64 -12.91 -10.63 9.23
CA ASN A 64 -13.45 -9.62 8.33
C ASN A 64 -14.57 -10.25 7.51
N ILE A 65 -15.81 -9.83 7.77
CA ILE A 65 -17.01 -10.25 7.05
C ILE A 65 -17.41 -9.14 6.09
N ASN A 66 -17.33 -9.36 4.79
CA ASN A 66 -17.82 -8.41 3.78
C ASN A 66 -19.10 -8.95 3.13
N ILE A 67 -20.18 -8.17 3.22
CA ILE A 67 -21.50 -8.45 2.64
C ILE A 67 -21.86 -7.26 1.76
N TYR A 68 -21.70 -7.39 0.43
CA TYR A 68 -21.82 -6.28 -0.51
C TYR A 68 -20.94 -5.06 -0.11
N SER A 69 -21.57 -3.94 0.26
CA SER A 69 -20.92 -2.70 0.73
C SER A 69 -20.73 -2.63 2.26
N PHE A 70 -21.17 -3.65 3.00
CA PHE A 70 -21.00 -3.76 4.44
C PHE A 70 -19.72 -4.55 4.75
N SER A 71 -18.90 -4.05 5.67
CA SER A 71 -17.69 -4.73 6.15
C SER A 71 -17.70 -4.76 7.67
N ILE A 72 -17.50 -5.92 8.28
CA ILE A 72 -17.45 -6.08 9.73
C ILE A 72 -16.10 -6.72 10.08
N PRO A 73 -15.05 -5.90 10.31
CA PRO A 73 -13.87 -6.31 11.03
C PRO A 73 -14.24 -6.56 12.50
N ILE A 74 -13.89 -7.73 13.00
CA ILE A 74 -14.03 -8.15 14.38
C ILE A 74 -12.63 -8.56 14.84
N SER A 75 -12.12 -8.02 15.93
CA SER A 75 -10.88 -8.49 16.55
C SER A 75 -11.12 -8.95 17.97
N TYR A 76 -10.38 -9.97 18.38
CA TYR A 76 -10.43 -10.49 19.73
C TYR A 76 -9.02 -10.82 20.23
N SER A 77 -8.84 -10.73 21.54
CA SER A 77 -7.61 -11.11 22.25
C SER A 77 -7.98 -11.65 23.61
N PHE A 78 -7.61 -12.90 23.89
CA PHE A 78 -7.85 -13.59 25.15
C PHE A 78 -6.55 -14.19 25.70
N SER A 79 -6.36 -14.10 27.01
CA SER A 79 -5.23 -14.73 27.71
C SER A 79 -5.59 -15.08 29.14
N ASN A 80 -4.99 -16.15 29.68
CA ASN A 80 -5.07 -16.46 31.12
C ASN A 80 -4.12 -15.63 31.98
N GLN A 81 -3.26 -14.78 31.40
CA GLN A 81 -2.34 -13.98 32.19
C GLN A 81 -3.06 -13.04 33.17
N GLY A 82 -4.19 -12.46 32.77
CA GLY A 82 -4.95 -11.54 33.62
C GLY A 82 -5.49 -12.19 34.89
N GLU A 83 -6.04 -13.40 34.79
CA GLU A 83 -6.54 -14.16 35.95
C GLU A 83 -5.39 -14.59 36.89
N ASN A 84 -4.21 -14.83 36.33
CA ASN A 84 -3.04 -15.30 37.07
C ASN A 84 -2.24 -14.17 37.75
N LEU A 85 -2.64 -12.91 37.62
CA LEU A 85 -1.95 -11.79 38.30
C LEU A 85 -2.18 -11.81 39.82
N GLY A 86 -3.35 -12.28 40.26
CA GLY A 86 -3.72 -12.29 41.67
C GLY A 86 -4.04 -10.91 42.28
N TYR A 87 -4.18 -9.86 41.46
CA TYR A 87 -4.62 -8.51 41.85
C TYR A 87 -5.54 -7.91 40.77
N GLN A 88 -6.30 -6.87 41.13
CA GLN A 88 -7.29 -6.26 40.24
C GLN A 88 -6.66 -5.14 39.40
N LEU A 89 -7.10 -5.02 38.14
CA LEU A 89 -6.73 -3.92 37.25
C LEU A 89 -7.97 -3.11 36.82
N PRO A 90 -7.81 -1.81 36.56
CA PRO A 90 -8.90 -0.93 36.15
C PRO A 90 -9.31 -1.09 34.67
N PHE A 91 -8.79 -2.11 33.97
CA PHE A 91 -9.08 -2.42 32.58
C PHE A 91 -9.15 -3.93 32.32
N ASP A 92 -9.85 -4.30 31.25
CA ASP A 92 -10.03 -5.70 30.87
C ASP A 92 -8.84 -6.22 30.02
N PHE A 93 -8.26 -7.36 30.43
CA PHE A 93 -7.24 -8.08 29.66
C PHE A 93 -7.79 -8.70 28.39
N ASN A 94 -8.98 -9.28 28.50
CA ASN A 94 -9.67 -9.96 27.42
C ASN A 94 -10.52 -8.96 26.67
N ARG A 95 -10.31 -8.85 25.36
CA ARG A 95 -10.84 -7.77 24.54
C ARG A 95 -11.56 -8.32 23.32
N ILE A 96 -12.68 -7.70 22.99
CA ILE A 96 -13.40 -7.93 21.74
C ILE A 96 -13.76 -6.56 21.18
N SER A 97 -13.47 -6.33 19.91
CA SER A 97 -13.85 -5.12 19.20
C SER A 97 -14.47 -5.44 17.85
N LEU A 98 -15.48 -4.64 17.47
CA LEU A 98 -16.19 -4.75 16.21
C LEU A 98 -16.19 -3.38 15.53
N HIS A 99 -15.90 -3.33 14.24
CA HIS A 99 -15.78 -2.09 13.47
C HIS A 99 -16.69 -2.05 12.23
N PRO A 100 -18.02 -2.25 12.37
CA PRO A 100 -18.92 -2.33 11.23
C PRO A 100 -18.85 -1.06 10.37
N LYS A 101 -18.58 -1.22 9.08
CA LYS A 101 -18.43 -0.16 8.11
C LYS A 101 -19.46 -0.31 6.99
N TYR A 102 -20.16 0.77 6.71
CA TYR A 102 -21.07 0.91 5.58
C TYR A 102 -20.82 2.23 4.87
N LYS A 103 -20.34 2.18 3.62
CA LYS A 103 -19.99 3.37 2.84
C LYS A 103 -19.04 4.30 3.63
N TRP A 104 -19.52 5.47 4.01
CA TRP A 104 -18.79 6.51 4.75
C TRP A 104 -18.98 6.44 6.27
N ILE A 105 -19.77 5.49 6.78
CA ILE A 105 -20.05 5.30 8.19
C ILE A 105 -19.19 4.13 8.70
N THR A 106 -18.42 4.34 9.75
CA THR A 106 -17.72 3.28 10.49
C THR A 106 -18.15 3.34 11.94
N GLY A 107 -18.81 2.29 12.44
CA GLY A 107 -19.08 2.12 13.86
C GLY A 107 -17.91 1.41 14.53
N HIS A 108 -17.74 1.63 15.82
CA HIS A 108 -16.74 1.00 16.67
C HIS A 108 -17.47 0.53 17.93
N ILE A 109 -17.34 -0.74 18.31
CA ILE A 109 -18.10 -1.33 19.42
C ILE A 109 -17.19 -2.28 20.20
N GLY A 110 -17.27 -2.27 21.53
CA GLY A 110 -16.52 -3.17 22.42
C GLY A 110 -15.35 -2.45 23.08
N ASN A 111 -14.23 -3.15 23.27
CA ASN A 111 -13.01 -2.57 23.84
C ASN A 111 -12.17 -1.93 22.73
N ILE A 112 -12.31 -0.61 22.57
CA ILE A 112 -11.73 0.15 21.47
C ILE A 112 -10.90 1.31 21.99
N SER A 113 -10.12 1.94 21.12
CA SER A 113 -9.48 3.22 21.39
C SER A 113 -9.69 4.14 20.19
N MET A 114 -9.81 5.43 20.46
CA MET A 114 -9.88 6.48 19.44
C MET A 114 -8.87 7.56 19.78
N THR A 115 -8.47 8.34 18.79
CA THR A 115 -7.53 9.46 18.97
C THR A 115 -8.05 10.66 18.22
N PHE A 116 -8.33 11.73 18.93
CA PHE A 116 -8.79 13.00 18.36
C PHE A 116 -7.64 13.99 18.25
N SER A 117 -6.87 14.15 19.34
CA SER A 117 -5.65 14.95 19.41
C SER A 117 -4.84 14.52 20.65
N PRO A 118 -3.50 14.73 20.66
CA PRO A 118 -2.66 14.51 21.84
C PRO A 118 -3.15 15.24 23.10
N TYR A 119 -3.83 16.39 22.95
CA TYR A 119 -4.27 17.25 24.04
C TYR A 119 -5.68 16.94 24.55
N THR A 120 -6.41 16.03 23.91
CA THR A 120 -7.82 15.70 24.21
C THR A 120 -7.95 14.21 24.50
N LEU A 121 -8.57 13.44 23.60
CA LEU A 121 -8.60 11.97 23.64
C LEU A 121 -7.42 11.43 22.84
N SER A 122 -6.45 10.80 23.51
CA SER A 122 -5.20 10.32 22.93
C SER A 122 -5.00 8.82 23.16
N GLY A 123 -5.81 8.00 22.50
CA GLY A 123 -5.61 6.55 22.46
C GLY A 123 -5.95 5.83 23.77
N HIS A 124 -6.59 6.50 24.73
CA HIS A 124 -7.12 5.87 25.94
C HIS A 124 -8.16 4.83 25.55
N GLN A 125 -8.01 3.62 26.06
CA GLN A 125 -8.94 2.53 25.75
C GLN A 125 -10.24 2.74 26.51
N PHE A 126 -11.36 2.38 25.89
CA PHE A 126 -12.67 2.40 26.51
C PHE A 126 -13.52 1.21 26.07
N THR A 127 -14.42 0.79 26.94
CA THR A 127 -15.47 -0.20 26.65
C THR A 127 -16.76 0.55 26.34
N GLY A 128 -17.18 0.54 25.07
CA GLY A 128 -18.36 1.28 24.65
C GLY A 128 -18.55 1.32 23.14
N GLY A 129 -18.98 2.48 22.64
CA GLY A 129 -19.26 2.72 21.24
C GLY A 129 -18.58 3.98 20.70
N GLY A 130 -18.19 3.94 19.43
CA GLY A 130 -17.69 5.08 18.68
C GLY A 130 -18.20 5.07 17.25
N ILE A 131 -18.14 6.20 16.58
CA ILE A 131 -18.55 6.32 15.18
C ILE A 131 -17.62 7.30 14.46
N ASP A 132 -17.18 6.93 13.26
CA ASP A 132 -16.47 7.76 12.32
C ASP A 132 -17.33 7.94 11.05
N LEU A 133 -17.75 9.17 10.81
CA LEU A 133 -18.51 9.60 9.65
C LEU A 133 -17.59 10.36 8.70
N THR A 134 -17.43 9.84 7.50
CA THR A 134 -16.58 10.43 6.44
C THR A 134 -17.40 10.65 5.15
N PRO A 135 -18.52 11.39 5.22
CA PRO A 135 -19.40 11.59 4.07
C PRO A 135 -18.61 12.16 2.88
N PRO A 136 -18.97 11.81 1.63
CA PRO A 136 -18.35 12.41 0.46
C PRO A 136 -18.44 13.94 0.53
N GLY A 137 -17.29 14.61 0.56
CA GLY A 137 -17.22 16.05 0.78
C GLY A 137 -16.08 16.43 1.71
N ALA A 138 -16.25 17.55 2.41
CA ALA A 138 -15.22 18.11 3.28
C ALA A 138 -15.44 17.77 4.76
N PHE A 139 -16.67 17.48 5.18
CA PHE A 139 -16.95 17.25 6.59
C PHE A 139 -16.57 15.83 7.03
N LYS A 140 -15.92 15.72 8.18
CA LYS A 140 -15.72 14.46 8.90
C LYS A 140 -16.13 14.66 10.35
N ILE A 141 -16.80 13.65 10.91
CA ILE A 141 -17.28 13.69 12.29
C ILE A 141 -16.92 12.36 12.94
N SER A 142 -16.24 12.42 14.07
CA SER A 142 -15.93 11.29 14.92
C SER A 142 -16.55 11.51 16.28
N ALA A 143 -17.17 10.49 16.88
CA ALA A 143 -17.70 10.58 18.23
C ALA A 143 -17.49 9.28 19.00
N MET A 144 -17.41 9.38 20.32
CA MET A 144 -17.20 8.25 21.21
C MET A 144 -18.01 8.41 22.50
N SER A 145 -18.43 7.28 23.08
CA SER A 145 -19.04 7.19 24.40
C SER A 145 -18.72 5.83 25.02
N GLY A 146 -18.20 5.80 26.24
CA GLY A 146 -17.93 4.54 26.91
C GLY A 146 -17.18 4.66 28.23
N ARG A 147 -16.95 3.50 28.85
CA ARG A 147 -16.24 3.39 30.12
C ARG A 147 -14.73 3.35 29.89
N LEU A 148 -14.01 4.35 30.40
CA LEU A 148 -12.55 4.47 30.34
C LEU A 148 -11.86 3.64 31.43
N LEU A 149 -12.40 3.67 32.65
CA LEU A 149 -11.88 2.92 33.80
C LEU A 149 -13.01 2.13 34.45
N LYS A 150 -12.69 0.91 34.90
CA LYS A 150 -13.57 0.07 35.70
C LYS A 150 -13.34 0.36 37.19
N ALA A 151 -14.41 0.32 37.99
CA ALA A 151 -14.31 0.28 39.45
C ALA A 151 -13.37 -0.85 39.94
N VAL A 152 -12.41 -0.47 40.78
CA VAL A 152 -11.49 -1.37 41.48
C VAL A 152 -11.48 -0.96 42.95
N GLU A 153 -11.92 -1.88 43.80
CA GLU A 153 -11.97 -1.68 45.25
C GLU A 153 -10.57 -1.78 45.87
N ASP A 154 -10.38 -1.12 47.02
CA ASP A 154 -9.20 -1.38 47.84
C ASP A 154 -9.35 -2.73 48.56
N ASN A 155 -8.58 -3.73 48.11
CA ASN A 155 -8.57 -5.06 48.72
C ASN A 155 -7.36 -5.27 49.67
N ALA A 156 -6.72 -4.18 50.11
CA ALA A 156 -5.51 -4.18 50.94
C ALA A 156 -4.27 -4.85 50.30
N ASP A 157 -4.33 -5.25 49.02
CA ASP A 157 -3.16 -5.64 48.26
C ASP A 157 -2.41 -4.38 47.81
N ALA A 158 -1.14 -4.25 48.19
CA ALA A 158 -0.32 -3.11 47.81
C ALA A 158 -0.16 -2.94 46.28
N ARG A 159 -0.41 -3.99 45.49
CA ARG A 159 -0.33 -3.98 44.03
C ARG A 159 -1.64 -3.51 43.37
N THR A 160 -2.77 -3.55 44.08
CA THR A 160 -4.04 -3.04 43.59
C THR A 160 -4.09 -1.53 43.78
N VAL A 161 -4.30 -0.80 42.68
CA VAL A 161 -4.57 0.65 42.73
C VAL A 161 -6.08 0.83 42.61
N PRO A 162 -6.76 1.33 43.66
CA PRO A 162 -8.18 1.62 43.61
C PRO A 162 -8.51 2.63 42.52
N SER A 163 -9.68 2.50 41.91
CA SER A 163 -10.11 3.45 40.88
C SER A 163 -11.64 3.49 40.76
N TYR A 164 -12.19 4.68 40.56
CA TYR A 164 -13.61 4.86 40.26
C TYR A 164 -13.95 4.41 38.84
N THR A 165 -15.22 4.09 38.61
CA THR A 165 -15.74 3.93 37.24
C THR A 165 -15.72 5.28 36.54
N ARG A 166 -14.94 5.39 35.46
CA ARG A 166 -14.81 6.60 34.64
C ARG A 166 -15.56 6.47 33.34
N MET A 167 -16.52 7.36 33.09
CA MET A 167 -17.21 7.46 31.80
C MET A 167 -16.65 8.61 30.97
N GLY A 168 -16.36 8.35 29.70
CA GLY A 168 -15.85 9.32 28.74
C GLY A 168 -16.79 9.51 27.56
N TYR A 169 -16.84 10.73 27.04
CA TYR A 169 -17.61 11.15 25.88
C TYR A 169 -16.75 12.11 25.06
N GLY A 170 -16.80 12.01 23.74
CA GLY A 170 -16.04 12.93 22.91
C GLY A 170 -16.60 13.05 21.51
N VAL A 171 -16.35 14.20 20.90
CA VAL A 171 -16.71 14.51 19.53
C VAL A 171 -15.58 15.30 18.86
N LYS A 172 -15.27 14.96 17.62
CA LYS A 172 -14.37 15.69 16.74
C LYS A 172 -15.10 15.95 15.44
N THR A 173 -15.21 17.22 15.06
CA THR A 173 -15.77 17.63 13.77
C THR A 173 -14.70 18.38 13.01
N SER A 174 -14.35 17.92 11.81
CA SER A 174 -13.41 18.60 10.93
C SER A 174 -14.00 18.91 9.57
N PHE A 175 -13.61 20.05 9.01
CA PHE A 175 -13.84 20.45 7.64
C PHE A 175 -12.50 20.40 6.90
N GLU A 176 -12.36 19.47 5.96
CA GLU A 176 -11.14 19.22 5.20
C GLU A 176 -11.34 19.47 3.69
N LYS A 177 -10.55 20.38 3.14
CA LYS A 177 -10.36 20.59 1.69
C LYS A 177 -8.88 20.42 1.35
N GLU A 178 -8.55 20.43 0.06
CA GLU A 178 -7.17 20.25 -0.40
C GLU A 178 -6.17 21.25 0.22
N ARG A 179 -6.62 22.48 0.45
CA ARG A 179 -5.79 23.60 0.97
C ARG A 179 -5.96 23.91 2.45
N TYR A 180 -7.10 23.59 3.05
CA TYR A 180 -7.36 23.96 4.45
C TYR A 180 -8.11 22.85 5.18
N LYS A 181 -7.75 22.64 6.43
CA LYS A 181 -8.44 21.78 7.38
C LYS A 181 -8.71 22.59 8.63
N ILE A 182 -9.92 22.52 9.16
CA ILE A 182 -10.31 23.18 10.41
C ILE A 182 -11.07 22.14 11.22
N GLY A 183 -10.69 21.92 12.47
CA GLY A 183 -11.32 20.94 13.35
C GLY A 183 -11.68 21.55 14.70
N VAL A 184 -12.78 21.09 15.27
CA VAL A 184 -13.19 21.35 16.63
C VAL A 184 -13.34 20.01 17.34
N ILE A 185 -12.75 19.91 18.53
CA ILE A 185 -12.75 18.71 19.35
C ILE A 185 -13.32 19.07 20.72
N GLY A 186 -14.22 18.24 21.24
CA GLY A 186 -14.69 18.27 22.61
C GLY A 186 -14.52 16.90 23.24
N PHE A 187 -14.00 16.84 24.46
CA PHE A 187 -13.86 15.61 25.22
C PHE A 187 -14.26 15.86 26.67
N TYR A 188 -15.09 14.99 27.24
CA TYR A 188 -15.57 15.07 28.61
C TYR A 188 -15.45 13.72 29.28
N ALA A 189 -14.95 13.68 30.51
CA ALA A 189 -14.89 12.46 31.30
C ALA A 189 -15.21 12.74 32.76
N LYS A 190 -15.84 11.78 33.43
CA LYS A 190 -16.25 11.89 34.83
C LYS A 190 -16.21 10.55 35.56
N ASP A 191 -15.73 10.60 36.79
CA ASP A 191 -15.78 9.50 37.73
C ASP A 191 -17.13 9.44 38.46
N ASP A 192 -17.63 8.22 38.66
CA ASP A 192 -18.77 7.97 39.52
C ASP A 192 -18.28 7.73 40.96
N GLN A 193 -18.50 8.73 41.81
CA GLN A 193 -18.11 8.70 43.22
C GLN A 193 -18.76 7.56 44.03
N ASN A 194 -19.85 6.96 43.55
CA ASN A 194 -20.57 5.88 44.24
C ASN A 194 -20.20 4.49 43.69
N SER A 195 -19.19 4.40 42.82
CA SER A 195 -18.84 3.16 42.12
C SER A 195 -17.93 2.21 42.89
N ILE A 196 -17.32 2.70 43.97
CA ILE A 196 -16.52 1.94 44.93
C ILE A 196 -16.82 2.40 46.35
N ASP A 197 -16.60 1.52 47.32
CA ASP A 197 -16.72 1.85 48.74
C ASP A 197 -15.60 2.80 49.20
N SER A 198 -15.61 3.20 50.47
CA SER A 198 -14.66 4.17 51.01
C SER A 198 -13.20 3.79 50.73
N ILE A 199 -12.52 4.61 49.94
CA ILE A 199 -11.07 4.49 49.74
C ILE A 199 -10.36 5.08 50.97
N PRO A 200 -9.36 4.40 51.55
CA PRO A 200 -8.50 5.01 52.55
C PRO A 200 -7.87 6.30 52.00
N GLU A 201 -7.98 7.40 52.74
CA GLU A 201 -7.42 8.70 52.35
C GLU A 201 -5.92 8.61 52.01
N ALA A 202 -5.20 7.72 52.69
CA ALA A 202 -3.80 7.39 52.44
C ALA A 202 -3.47 6.91 51.00
N LYS A 203 -4.46 6.45 50.22
CA LYS A 203 -4.27 6.03 48.82
C LYS A 203 -4.39 7.20 47.83
N GLY A 204 -4.90 8.36 48.26
CA GLY A 204 -4.93 9.59 47.46
C GLY A 204 -5.79 9.53 46.18
N VAL A 205 -6.72 8.58 46.05
CA VAL A 205 -7.58 8.45 44.87
C VAL A 205 -8.86 9.27 45.09
N LEU A 206 -9.06 10.31 44.29
CA LEU A 206 -10.22 11.21 44.35
C LEU A 206 -11.06 11.08 43.07
N PRO A 207 -12.40 11.23 43.15
CA PRO A 207 -13.24 11.20 41.95
C PRO A 207 -13.05 12.50 41.15
N GLN A 208 -12.67 12.39 39.88
CA GLN A 208 -12.33 13.53 39.02
C GLN A 208 -13.37 13.77 37.91
N GLU A 209 -13.41 14.99 37.40
CA GLU A 209 -14.22 15.39 36.25
C GLU A 209 -13.41 16.31 35.34
N ASN A 210 -13.50 16.13 34.03
CA ASN A 210 -12.67 16.85 33.06
C ASN A 210 -13.45 17.18 31.79
N LEU A 211 -13.27 18.41 31.29
CA LEU A 211 -13.77 18.88 30.01
C LEU A 211 -12.64 19.54 29.22
N VAL A 212 -12.40 19.08 28.00
CA VAL A 212 -11.38 19.61 27.10
C VAL A 212 -12.03 20.06 25.80
N VAL A 213 -11.69 21.26 25.34
CA VAL A 213 -12.07 21.78 24.02
C VAL A 213 -10.80 22.12 23.25
N SER A 214 -10.67 21.65 22.01
CA SER A 214 -9.55 21.95 21.13
C SER A 214 -10.02 22.45 19.76
N LEU A 215 -9.27 23.41 19.22
CA LEU A 215 -9.41 23.94 17.86
C LEU A 215 -8.12 23.62 17.10
N GLU A 216 -8.22 22.87 16.01
CA GLU A 216 -7.10 22.54 15.14
C GLU A 216 -7.28 23.15 13.74
N GLY A 217 -6.18 23.53 13.11
CA GLY A 217 -6.16 24.13 11.79
C GLY A 217 -4.91 23.74 11.01
N GLU A 218 -5.07 23.42 9.73
CA GLU A 218 -3.97 23.24 8.78
C GLU A 218 -4.28 24.05 7.53
N VAL A 219 -3.37 24.88 7.06
CA VAL A 219 -3.50 25.62 5.80
C VAL A 219 -2.24 25.44 4.94
N LYS A 220 -2.42 25.02 3.69
CA LYS A 220 -1.37 24.97 2.67
C LYS A 220 -1.35 26.30 1.93
N LEU A 221 -0.30 27.08 2.18
CA LEU A 221 -0.07 28.39 1.58
C LEU A 221 0.77 28.21 0.31
N GLY A 222 0.09 28.17 -0.84
CA GLY A 222 0.74 27.91 -2.14
C GLY A 222 1.16 26.44 -2.30
N ARG A 223 2.31 26.20 -2.93
CA ARG A 223 2.87 24.84 -3.15
C ARG A 223 3.96 24.44 -2.14
N SER A 224 4.48 25.41 -1.39
CA SER A 224 5.70 25.23 -0.60
C SER A 224 5.49 25.43 0.90
N PHE A 225 4.52 26.24 1.33
CA PHE A 225 4.31 26.50 2.76
C PHE A 225 3.10 25.75 3.30
N SER A 226 3.20 25.28 4.54
CA SER A 226 2.07 24.76 5.30
C SER A 226 2.13 25.28 6.73
N LEU A 227 1.02 25.83 7.23
CA LEU A 227 0.88 26.23 8.61
C LEU A 227 -0.10 25.28 9.30
N GLN A 228 0.32 24.72 10.43
CA GLN A 228 -0.51 23.90 11.31
C GLN A 228 -0.58 24.62 12.67
N ALA A 229 -1.76 24.64 13.28
CA ALA A 229 -1.98 25.21 14.59
C ALA A 229 -3.04 24.39 15.34
N GLU A 230 -2.84 24.21 16.63
CA GLU A 230 -3.82 23.64 17.55
C GLU A 230 -3.79 24.43 18.86
N TYR A 231 -4.97 24.73 19.39
CA TYR A 231 -5.18 25.36 20.69
C TYR A 231 -6.18 24.51 21.46
N ALA A 232 -5.76 23.98 22.60
CA ALA A 232 -6.58 23.18 23.49
C ALA A 232 -6.70 23.84 24.85
N ALA A 233 -7.87 23.76 25.46
CA ALA A 233 -8.14 24.25 26.80
C ALA A 233 -8.87 23.16 27.59
N THR A 234 -8.40 22.91 28.81
CA THR A 234 -8.92 21.90 29.73
C THR A 234 -9.43 22.56 31.00
N ALA A 235 -10.60 22.10 31.46
CA ALA A 235 -11.12 22.34 32.79
C ALA A 235 -11.10 20.99 33.52
N ILE A 236 -10.42 20.92 34.66
CA ILE A 236 -10.30 19.68 35.44
C ILE A 236 -10.67 19.95 36.90
N THR A 237 -11.63 19.18 37.40
CA THR A 237 -12.03 19.13 38.79
C THR A 237 -11.32 17.97 39.45
N LYS A 238 -10.45 18.24 40.42
CA LYS A 238 -9.65 17.21 41.11
C LYS A 238 -10.45 16.38 42.12
N ASP A 239 -11.55 16.93 42.65
CA ASP A 239 -12.50 16.22 43.50
C ASP A 239 -13.95 16.65 43.24
N THR A 240 -14.78 15.76 42.70
CA THR A 240 -16.20 16.03 42.41
C THR A 240 -17.06 16.22 43.67
N ARG A 241 -16.54 15.90 44.86
CA ARG A 241 -17.22 16.09 46.15
C ARG A 241 -17.04 17.52 46.68
N ALA A 242 -16.12 18.30 46.11
CA ALA A 242 -15.91 19.69 46.50
C ALA A 242 -17.15 20.56 46.25
N GLU A 243 -17.29 21.63 47.03
CA GLU A 243 -18.41 22.58 46.93
C GLU A 243 -18.47 23.21 45.53
N GLU A 244 -19.67 23.35 44.97
CA GLU A 244 -19.88 24.08 43.71
C GLU A 244 -19.69 25.59 43.96
N VAL A 245 -18.88 26.24 43.14
CA VAL A 245 -18.56 27.66 43.27
C VAL A 245 -19.11 28.39 42.06
N ASP A 246 -19.75 29.53 42.29
CA ASP A 246 -20.26 30.39 41.22
C ASP A 246 -19.11 30.93 40.36
N ASN A 247 -19.31 30.95 39.05
CA ASN A 247 -18.30 31.33 38.06
C ASN A 247 -17.82 32.78 38.27
N SER A 248 -16.58 32.95 38.73
CA SER A 248 -15.89 34.25 38.76
C SER A 248 -15.08 34.54 37.49
N GLU A 249 -14.75 33.53 36.68
CA GLU A 249 -13.86 33.66 35.52
C GLU A 249 -14.57 33.61 34.15
N ILE A 250 -14.08 34.44 33.22
CA ILE A 250 -14.58 34.57 31.84
C ILE A 250 -13.85 33.57 30.93
N SER A 251 -14.07 32.27 31.14
CA SER A 251 -13.64 31.21 30.20
C SER A 251 -14.86 30.70 29.41
N PRO A 252 -14.78 30.57 28.06
CA PRO A 252 -15.86 30.00 27.25
C PRO A 252 -16.30 28.61 27.71
N ILE A 253 -15.40 27.86 28.38
CA ILE A 253 -15.64 26.52 28.92
C ILE A 253 -16.38 26.60 30.27
N ALA A 254 -16.19 27.65 31.07
CA ALA A 254 -16.82 27.80 32.39
C ALA A 254 -18.36 27.88 32.31
N THR A 255 -18.93 28.27 31.16
CA THR A 255 -20.40 28.38 31.00
C THR A 255 -21.10 27.02 30.82
N ILE A 256 -20.35 25.97 30.47
CA ILE A 256 -20.85 24.62 30.18
C ILE A 256 -20.38 23.56 31.19
N PHE A 257 -19.53 23.96 32.14
CA PHE A 257 -18.92 23.10 33.15
C PHE A 257 -19.32 23.59 34.55
N ASN A 258 -19.69 22.67 35.45
CA ASN A 258 -20.01 23.05 36.83
C ASN A 258 -18.70 23.25 37.59
N ASN A 259 -18.41 24.50 37.95
CA ASN A 259 -17.23 24.82 38.74
C ASN A 259 -17.37 24.35 40.18
N ARG A 260 -16.29 23.80 40.70
CA ARG A 260 -16.11 23.45 42.10
C ARG A 260 -14.86 24.12 42.63
N ALA A 261 -14.73 24.16 43.96
CA ALA A 261 -13.53 24.71 44.61
C ALA A 261 -12.22 24.02 44.16
N SER A 262 -12.30 22.80 43.63
CA SER A 262 -11.17 22.01 43.10
C SER A 262 -11.05 22.04 41.57
N THR A 263 -11.76 22.95 40.88
CA THR A 263 -11.69 23.11 39.42
C THR A 263 -10.57 24.05 39.01
N GLU A 264 -9.72 23.57 38.09
CA GLU A 264 -8.58 24.30 37.53
C GLU A 264 -8.67 24.38 36.00
N TYR A 265 -8.10 25.44 35.43
CA TYR A 265 -8.14 25.72 33.99
C TYR A 265 -6.74 25.83 33.41
N TYR A 266 -6.47 25.11 32.33
CA TYR A 266 -5.17 25.11 31.66
C TYR A 266 -5.29 25.11 30.15
N THR A 267 -4.24 25.56 29.45
CA THR A 267 -4.19 25.61 27.98
C THR A 267 -2.95 24.92 27.41
N ALA A 268 -3.06 24.46 26.17
CA ALA A 268 -1.98 23.88 25.39
C ALA A 268 -2.04 24.40 23.95
N ILE A 269 -0.90 24.77 23.39
CA ILE A 269 -0.77 25.37 22.07
C ILE A 269 0.31 24.64 21.29
N LYS A 270 0.01 24.27 20.04
CA LYS A 270 1.01 23.73 19.11
C LYS A 270 0.88 24.40 17.77
N THR A 271 1.99 24.88 17.23
CA THR A 271 2.06 25.47 15.90
C THR A 271 3.24 24.91 15.14
N ARG A 272 3.11 24.77 13.82
CA ARG A 272 4.17 24.29 12.94
C ARG A 272 4.09 24.97 11.58
N LEU A 273 5.15 25.65 11.19
CA LEU A 273 5.36 26.18 9.85
C LEU A 273 6.31 25.26 9.07
N GLY A 274 5.79 24.60 8.05
CA GLY A 274 6.55 23.80 7.08
C GLY A 274 6.86 24.61 5.82
N TYR A 275 8.07 24.42 5.28
CA TYR A 275 8.50 24.99 4.01
C TYR A 275 9.24 23.93 3.16
N ALA A 276 8.68 23.59 2.00
CA ALA A 276 9.25 22.66 1.03
C ALA A 276 9.76 23.42 -0.20
N ILE A 277 11.08 23.36 -0.44
CA ILE A 277 11.75 23.92 -1.61
C ILE A 277 12.56 22.83 -2.33
N GLY A 278 12.09 22.43 -3.51
CA GLY A 278 12.72 21.36 -4.28
C GLY A 278 12.70 20.03 -3.50
N ARG A 279 13.88 19.56 -3.08
CA ARG A 279 14.05 18.34 -2.27
C ARG A 279 14.29 18.63 -0.78
N VAL A 280 14.41 19.91 -0.40
CA VAL A 280 14.66 20.33 0.97
C VAL A 280 13.32 20.60 1.66
N ASN A 281 13.14 20.03 2.84
CA ASN A 281 12.02 20.34 3.73
C ASN A 281 12.55 20.97 5.00
N PHE A 282 12.05 22.15 5.33
CA PHE A 282 12.25 22.83 6.60
C PHE A 282 10.95 22.84 7.41
N GLY A 283 11.05 22.73 8.72
CA GLY A 283 9.92 22.86 9.64
C GLY A 283 10.33 23.65 10.87
N LEU A 284 9.55 24.65 11.25
CA LEU A 284 9.68 25.36 12.52
C LEU A 284 8.44 25.04 13.35
N GLY A 285 8.60 24.44 14.52
CA GLY A 285 7.53 24.12 15.45
C GLY A 285 7.64 24.92 16.75
N TYR A 286 6.51 25.26 17.35
CA TYR A 286 6.40 25.80 18.69
C TYR A 286 5.29 25.07 19.43
N GLU A 287 5.56 24.59 20.63
CA GLU A 287 4.62 23.87 21.49
C GLU A 287 4.73 24.39 22.91
N ARG A 288 3.62 24.80 23.52
CA ARG A 288 3.56 25.29 24.91
C ARG A 288 2.40 24.61 25.61
N ILE A 289 2.65 24.05 26.78
CA ILE A 289 1.66 23.36 27.60
C ILE A 289 1.76 23.94 29.00
N ASP A 290 0.65 24.51 29.49
CA ASP A 290 0.61 25.14 30.81
C ASP A 290 0.93 24.13 31.93
N PRO A 291 1.49 24.57 33.06
CA PRO A 291 1.75 23.71 34.21
C PRO A 291 0.45 23.19 34.77
N GLY A 292 0.31 21.87 34.96
CA GLY A 292 -0.94 21.28 35.45
C GLY A 292 -1.96 20.89 34.37
N TYR A 293 -1.73 21.24 33.10
CA TYR A 293 -2.59 20.75 32.01
C TYR A 293 -2.68 19.22 32.03
N GLU A 294 -3.90 18.71 32.05
CA GLU A 294 -4.19 17.28 32.05
C GLU A 294 -5.50 17.01 31.29
N THR A 295 -5.58 15.83 30.67
CA THR A 295 -6.80 15.30 30.09
C THR A 295 -7.00 13.88 30.59
N LEU A 296 -8.22 13.56 31.03
CA LEU A 296 -8.57 12.19 31.43
C LEU A 296 -8.76 11.26 30.21
N GLY A 297 -8.54 11.78 28.99
CA GLY A 297 -8.58 11.06 27.72
C GLY A 297 -7.23 10.50 27.27
N ALA A 298 -6.19 10.57 28.12
CA ALA A 298 -4.87 10.00 27.89
C ALA A 298 -4.38 9.26 29.16
N TYR A 299 -3.52 8.24 29.02
CA TYR A 299 -2.94 7.55 30.18
C TYR A 299 -1.80 8.33 30.83
N TYR A 300 -1.04 9.06 30.01
CA TYR A 300 0.12 9.84 30.42
C TYR A 300 0.14 11.13 29.62
N PHE A 301 0.52 12.21 30.29
CA PHE A 301 0.56 13.53 29.69
C PHE A 301 1.72 14.33 30.27
N ASN A 302 2.57 14.90 29.42
CA ASN A 302 3.64 15.79 29.85
C ASN A 302 3.10 17.23 29.80
N ASN A 303 3.26 17.99 30.87
CA ASN A 303 2.85 19.38 30.95
C ASN A 303 3.97 20.26 31.50
N ASP A 304 3.67 21.55 31.71
CA ASP A 304 4.64 22.52 32.20
C ASP A 304 5.89 22.64 31.31
N PHE A 305 5.71 22.86 30.00
CA PHE A 305 6.87 23.13 29.14
C PHE A 305 6.53 23.96 27.91
N GLU A 306 7.55 24.64 27.41
CA GLU A 306 7.58 25.24 26.08
C GLU A 306 8.71 24.64 25.26
N ASN A 307 8.49 24.42 23.97
CA ASN A 307 9.41 23.76 23.07
C ASN A 307 9.41 24.42 21.69
N ILE A 308 10.58 24.84 21.21
CA ILE A 308 10.80 25.37 19.87
C ILE A 308 11.63 24.35 19.10
N THR A 309 11.15 23.88 17.95
CA THR A 309 11.82 22.85 17.14
C THR A 309 12.10 23.33 15.72
N LEU A 310 13.28 23.00 15.21
CA LEU A 310 13.71 23.19 13.84
C LEU A 310 14.03 21.83 13.22
N ASP A 311 13.31 21.48 12.18
CA ASP A 311 13.54 20.29 11.36
C ASP A 311 14.08 20.68 10.00
N ALA A 312 15.09 19.98 9.51
CA ALA A 312 15.60 20.12 8.15
C ALA A 312 15.90 18.73 7.56
N SER A 313 15.42 18.45 6.35
CA SER A 313 15.76 17.21 5.66
C SER A 313 15.97 17.42 4.16
N ASN A 314 16.88 16.64 3.56
CA ASN A 314 17.15 16.68 2.13
C ASN A 314 17.79 15.37 1.63
N THR A 315 17.65 15.11 0.32
CA THR A 315 18.41 14.08 -0.39
C THR A 315 19.39 14.70 -1.40
N PHE A 316 20.68 14.39 -1.25
CA PHE A 316 21.79 14.89 -2.07
C PHE A 316 22.33 13.82 -3.02
N PHE A 317 23.15 14.24 -3.99
CA PHE A 317 23.91 13.37 -4.90
C PHE A 317 23.05 12.33 -5.66
N LYS A 318 21.90 12.74 -6.22
CA LYS A 318 20.92 11.84 -6.87
C LYS A 318 20.45 10.72 -5.93
N ASP A 319 20.04 11.13 -4.73
CA ASP A 319 19.47 10.24 -3.70
C ASP A 319 20.46 9.24 -3.09
N LYS A 320 21.77 9.50 -3.23
CA LYS A 320 22.81 8.71 -2.56
C LYS A 320 23.01 9.09 -1.11
N LEU A 321 22.77 10.35 -0.72
CA LEU A 321 22.90 10.81 0.66
C LEU A 321 21.56 11.38 1.13
N SER A 322 20.96 10.78 2.15
CA SER A 322 19.82 11.35 2.87
C SER A 322 20.30 11.92 4.20
N LEU A 323 19.95 13.16 4.49
CA LEU A 323 20.22 13.83 5.76
C LEU A 323 18.91 14.35 6.35
N ALA A 324 18.68 14.09 7.63
CA ALA A 324 17.60 14.68 8.41
C ALA A 324 18.15 15.15 9.76
N LEU A 325 17.90 16.41 10.07
CA LEU A 325 18.31 17.11 11.28
C LEU A 325 17.04 17.57 12.00
N ASN A 326 16.98 17.39 13.30
CA ASN A 326 15.98 17.97 14.19
C ASN A 326 16.74 18.59 15.37
N ILE A 327 16.47 19.84 15.70
CA ILE A 327 17.03 20.54 16.86
C ILE A 327 15.85 21.18 17.57
N GLY A 328 15.73 20.99 18.88
CA GLY A 328 14.71 21.58 19.71
C GLY A 328 15.30 22.23 20.96
N TYR A 329 14.73 23.35 21.37
CA TYR A 329 15.00 23.95 22.67
C TYR A 329 13.72 23.87 23.48
N GLN A 330 13.77 23.18 24.62
CA GLN A 330 12.64 23.06 25.54
C GLN A 330 13.02 23.64 26.91
N ARG A 331 12.08 24.38 27.51
CA ARG A 331 12.13 24.86 28.88
C ARG A 331 10.90 24.36 29.64
N ASP A 332 11.04 24.02 30.92
CA ASP A 332 9.93 23.76 31.84
C ASP A 332 9.80 24.88 32.89
N ASP A 333 8.86 24.71 33.83
CA ASP A 333 8.60 25.65 34.92
C ASP A 333 8.13 27.03 34.42
N LEU A 334 7.02 27.02 33.68
CA LEU A 334 6.48 28.23 33.06
C LEU A 334 5.99 29.27 34.08
N ASP A 335 5.54 28.82 35.26
CA ASP A 335 5.03 29.67 36.33
C ASP A 335 6.08 29.99 37.41
N ASN A 336 7.31 29.47 37.29
CA ASN A 336 8.39 29.61 38.27
C ASN A 336 8.00 29.10 39.68
N LEU A 337 7.28 27.97 39.72
CA LEU A 337 6.82 27.30 40.94
C LEU A 337 7.65 26.06 41.28
N LYS A 338 8.46 25.56 40.35
CA LYS A 338 9.41 24.48 40.62
C LYS A 338 10.66 25.08 41.27
N ALA A 339 11.17 24.41 42.29
CA ALA A 339 12.44 24.79 42.92
C ALA A 339 13.61 24.73 41.91
N ASN A 340 13.56 23.78 40.98
CA ASN A 340 14.51 23.62 39.89
C ASN A 340 13.80 23.62 38.54
N ASN A 341 14.18 24.58 37.68
CA ASN A 341 13.78 24.63 36.29
C ASN A 341 14.82 23.99 35.38
N THR A 342 14.34 23.45 34.27
CA THR A 342 15.09 22.70 33.29
C THR A 342 15.03 23.42 31.96
N ASN A 343 16.20 23.67 31.39
CA ASN A 343 16.38 24.10 30.02
C ASN A 343 17.18 23.02 29.26
N ARG A 344 16.68 22.58 28.10
CA ARG A 344 17.32 21.53 27.31
C ARG A 344 17.34 21.85 25.83
N THR A 345 18.49 21.59 25.22
CA THR A 345 18.61 21.52 23.76
C THR A 345 18.62 20.05 23.35
N VAL A 346 17.50 19.60 22.78
CA VAL A 346 17.38 18.27 22.17
C VAL A 346 17.77 18.36 20.71
N GLY A 347 18.36 17.31 20.17
CA GLY A 347 18.87 17.30 18.82
C GLY A 347 18.99 15.87 18.34
N SER A 348 18.69 15.66 17.06
CA SER A 348 18.97 14.42 16.37
C SER A 348 19.43 14.66 14.95
N LEU A 349 20.38 13.82 14.52
CA LEU A 349 20.91 13.79 13.17
C LEU A 349 20.79 12.37 12.65
N ASN A 350 20.18 12.21 11.48
CA ASN A 350 20.08 10.97 10.75
C ASN A 350 20.73 11.14 9.39
N ALA A 351 21.67 10.26 9.07
CA ALA A 351 22.40 10.27 7.80
C ALA A 351 22.40 8.87 7.19
N THR A 352 22.08 8.76 5.89
CA THR A 352 22.19 7.49 5.15
C THR A 352 22.88 7.73 3.83
N LEU A 353 24.03 7.06 3.64
CA LEU A 353 24.88 7.14 2.47
C LEU A 353 24.91 5.81 1.72
N SER A 354 24.34 5.79 0.52
CA SER A 354 24.47 4.71 -0.46
C SER A 354 25.73 4.93 -1.29
N VAL A 355 26.88 4.47 -0.78
CA VAL A 355 28.19 4.63 -1.42
C VAL A 355 28.22 3.93 -2.78
N SER A 356 27.68 2.71 -2.86
CA SER A 356 27.53 1.93 -4.09
C SER A 356 26.35 0.95 -3.98
N ASP A 357 26.05 0.21 -5.04
CA ASP A 357 25.03 -0.86 -5.03
C ASP A 357 25.32 -1.99 -4.02
N ARG A 358 26.55 -2.03 -3.47
CA ARG A 358 27.01 -3.05 -2.51
C ARG A 358 27.30 -2.51 -1.12
N LEU A 359 27.43 -1.20 -0.94
CA LEU A 359 27.82 -0.60 0.33
C LEU A 359 26.85 0.51 0.72
N ASN A 360 26.18 0.31 1.85
CA ASN A 360 25.31 1.31 2.47
C ASN A 360 25.78 1.56 3.90
N ILE A 361 25.85 2.84 4.27
CA ILE A 361 26.26 3.30 5.60
C ILE A 361 25.14 4.19 6.13
N SER A 362 24.65 3.91 7.32
CA SER A 362 23.69 4.78 8.01
C SER A 362 24.20 5.12 9.39
N GLY A 363 24.10 6.39 9.77
CA GLY A 363 24.45 6.89 11.09
C GLY A 363 23.30 7.68 11.69
N MET A 364 23.12 7.57 13.00
CA MET A 364 22.18 8.37 13.77
C MET A 364 22.86 8.88 15.03
N TYR A 365 22.53 10.10 15.44
CA TYR A 365 22.86 10.65 16.75
C TYR A 365 21.62 11.30 17.35
N SER A 366 21.38 11.14 18.65
CA SER A 366 20.38 11.91 19.39
C SER A 366 20.79 12.12 20.84
N ASN A 367 20.35 13.21 21.47
CA ASN A 367 20.64 13.54 22.88
C ASN A 367 19.36 13.78 23.71
N PHE A 368 18.30 13.01 23.48
CA PHE A 368 17.04 13.15 24.21
C PHE A 368 17.22 12.83 25.71
N SER A 369 16.81 13.75 26.58
CA SER A 369 16.78 13.54 28.04
C SER A 369 15.37 13.23 28.55
N THR A 370 15.28 12.58 29.71
CA THR A 370 14.02 12.42 30.47
C THR A 370 14.25 12.97 31.88
N PHE A 371 13.23 13.59 32.47
CA PHE A 371 13.30 14.17 33.81
C PHE A 371 12.33 13.45 34.73
N THR A 372 12.75 13.28 35.97
CA THR A 372 11.86 12.89 37.05
C THR A 372 12.07 13.90 38.17
N ASN A 373 11.33 15.01 38.14
CA ASN A 373 11.26 15.88 39.30
C ASN A 373 10.34 15.22 40.32
N ILE A 374 10.91 14.69 41.39
CA ILE A 374 10.17 14.25 42.57
C ILE A 374 10.25 15.40 43.57
N LYS A 375 9.10 15.88 44.05
CA LYS A 375 9.04 16.76 45.22
C LYS A 375 9.12 15.90 46.50
N PRO A 376 10.01 16.19 47.47
CA PRO A 376 9.70 15.95 48.87
C PRO A 376 8.49 16.80 49.27
N ASN A 377 7.67 16.29 50.19
CA ASN A 377 6.48 16.97 50.69
C ASN A 377 6.88 18.25 51.44
N GLN A 378 6.15 19.36 51.26
CA GLN A 378 6.43 20.62 51.99
C GLN A 378 6.27 20.48 53.52
N PHE A 379 5.55 19.44 53.98
CA PHE A 379 5.46 19.11 55.40
C PHE A 379 6.65 18.28 55.90
N ASP A 380 7.46 17.69 55.03
CA ASP A 380 8.70 17.01 55.43
C ASP A 380 9.78 18.06 55.74
N GLU A 381 9.91 19.12 54.93
CA GLU A 381 10.81 20.27 55.19
C GLU A 381 10.46 21.03 56.49
N ILE A 382 9.17 21.22 56.81
CA ILE A 382 8.74 21.97 58.01
C ILE A 382 8.88 21.13 59.29
N ASN A 383 8.81 19.80 59.19
CA ASN A 383 8.89 18.90 60.34
C ASN A 383 10.29 18.28 60.52
N ASP A 384 11.25 18.62 59.66
CA ASP A 384 12.63 18.18 59.85
C ASP A 384 13.28 18.92 61.03
N ALA A 385 13.83 18.15 61.96
CA ALA A 385 14.50 18.66 63.14
C ALA A 385 16.01 18.87 62.93
N ASP A 386 16.55 18.48 61.77
CA ASP A 386 17.98 18.57 61.46
C ASP A 386 18.29 19.75 60.51
N LEU A 387 18.69 20.88 61.11
CA LEU A 387 19.12 22.09 60.39
C LEU A 387 20.43 21.93 59.59
N LEU A 388 21.01 20.73 59.54
CA LEU A 388 22.22 20.42 58.78
C LEU A 388 21.96 19.67 57.46
N ASP A 389 20.72 19.19 57.21
CA ASP A 389 20.36 18.46 55.99
C ASP A 389 19.91 19.37 54.82
N GLU A 390 19.72 20.68 55.04
CA GLU A 390 19.30 21.65 54.02
C GLU A 390 20.23 21.74 52.79
N GLN A 391 21.46 21.21 52.84
CA GLN A 391 22.36 21.16 51.67
C GLN A 391 22.16 19.93 50.76
N ILE A 392 21.33 18.96 51.17
CA ILE A 392 21.15 17.68 50.46
C ILE A 392 19.75 17.55 49.84
N GLU A 393 18.77 18.38 50.19
CA GLU A 393 17.37 18.11 49.80
C GLU A 393 16.89 18.76 48.48
N ASP A 394 17.64 19.70 47.89
CA ASP A 394 17.33 20.32 46.59
C ASP A 394 18.02 19.60 45.40
N LEU A 395 17.65 18.34 45.16
CA LEU A 395 18.29 17.50 44.14
C LEU A 395 17.53 17.56 42.81
N ASP A 396 17.97 18.44 41.90
CA ASP A 396 17.55 18.41 40.49
C ASP A 396 18.08 17.13 39.81
N TYR A 397 17.22 16.12 39.63
CA TYR A 397 17.59 14.87 38.96
C TYR A 397 17.27 14.91 37.48
N LYS A 398 18.32 14.97 36.66
CA LYS A 398 18.21 15.00 35.21
C LYS A 398 18.87 13.76 34.60
N GLN A 399 18.07 12.91 33.95
CA GLN A 399 18.62 11.79 33.18
C GLN A 399 18.90 12.24 31.75
N LEU A 400 20.17 12.51 31.46
CA LEU A 400 20.67 12.71 30.11
C LEU A 400 20.80 11.37 29.41
N SER A 401 20.26 11.24 28.20
CA SER A 401 20.53 10.09 27.34
C SER A 401 21.05 10.54 25.98
N GLN A 402 22.19 9.98 25.57
CA GLN A 402 22.75 10.17 24.26
C GLN A 402 22.87 8.83 23.55
N THR A 403 22.41 8.77 22.31
CA THR A 403 22.50 7.57 21.48
C THR A 403 23.16 7.90 20.16
N ALA A 404 24.27 7.25 19.86
CA ALA A 404 24.90 7.27 18.55
C ALA A 404 24.87 5.86 17.95
N THR A 405 24.36 5.70 16.74
CA THR A 405 24.41 4.42 16.01
C THR A 405 25.09 4.57 14.67
N LEU A 406 25.85 3.55 14.29
CA LEU A 406 26.49 3.41 12.99
C LEU A 406 26.22 1.99 12.48
N THR A 407 25.60 1.90 11.31
CA THR A 407 25.33 0.64 10.63
C THR A 407 25.98 0.65 9.27
N ILE A 408 26.77 -0.38 8.99
CA ILE A 408 27.42 -0.60 7.70
C ILE A 408 26.92 -1.93 7.14
N ASN A 409 26.35 -1.90 5.95
CA ASN A 409 25.90 -3.07 5.22
C ASN A 409 26.73 -3.23 3.95
N TYR A 410 27.44 -4.36 3.82
CA TYR A 410 28.27 -4.67 2.67
C TYR A 410 27.91 -6.01 2.03
N VAL A 411 27.52 -5.96 0.76
CA VAL A 411 27.20 -7.14 -0.05
C VAL A 411 28.50 -7.73 -0.62
N LEU A 412 29.09 -8.67 0.10
CA LEU A 412 30.30 -9.42 -0.29
C LEU A 412 30.12 -10.18 -1.62
N SER A 413 28.95 -10.79 -1.83
CA SER A 413 28.65 -11.54 -3.05
C SER A 413 27.16 -11.49 -3.36
N SER A 414 26.83 -11.23 -4.63
CA SER A 414 25.45 -11.28 -5.16
C SER A 414 25.20 -12.51 -6.04
N LYS A 415 26.09 -13.52 -6.02
CA LYS A 415 25.93 -14.74 -6.81
C LYS A 415 24.70 -15.54 -6.31
N LYS A 416 23.87 -16.05 -7.23
CA LYS A 416 22.68 -16.85 -6.89
C LYS A 416 23.00 -18.11 -6.07
N THR A 417 24.17 -18.69 -6.26
CA THR A 417 24.66 -19.89 -5.57
C THR A 417 25.09 -19.61 -4.12
N SER A 418 25.58 -18.41 -3.83
CA SER A 418 26.07 -17.97 -2.52
C SER A 418 25.99 -16.45 -2.44
N ARG A 419 24.86 -15.95 -1.93
CA ARG A 419 24.71 -14.54 -1.61
C ARG A 419 25.29 -14.31 -0.22
N GLN A 420 26.15 -13.31 -0.08
CA GLN A 420 26.85 -13.02 1.17
C GLN A 420 26.66 -11.57 1.54
N ASN A 421 26.34 -11.34 2.82
CA ASN A 421 26.21 -10.02 3.39
C ASN A 421 27.01 -9.92 4.68
N LEU A 422 27.72 -8.81 4.85
CA LEU A 422 28.38 -8.43 6.09
C LEU A 422 27.63 -7.20 6.63
N THR A 423 27.18 -7.28 7.88
CA THR A 423 26.56 -6.16 8.57
C THR A 423 27.37 -5.88 9.82
N MET A 424 27.79 -4.64 9.99
CA MET A 424 28.36 -4.13 11.23
C MET A 424 27.37 -3.14 11.82
N ASN A 425 27.07 -3.27 13.11
CA ASN A 425 26.33 -2.29 13.88
C ASN A 425 27.18 -1.88 15.08
N TYR A 426 27.30 -0.58 15.30
CA TYR A 426 27.85 0.00 16.51
C TYR A 426 26.80 0.93 17.10
N ALA A 427 26.55 0.82 18.41
CA ALA A 427 25.63 1.67 19.13
C ALA A 427 26.27 2.08 20.45
N LEU A 428 26.46 3.38 20.63
CA LEU A 428 26.85 4.01 21.89
C LEU A 428 25.59 4.56 22.54
N ASN A 429 25.30 4.14 23.77
CA ASN A 429 24.27 4.77 24.59
C ASN A 429 24.94 5.28 25.86
N ASP A 430 24.88 6.58 26.07
CA ASP A 430 25.38 7.21 27.29
C ASP A 430 24.18 7.69 28.10
N VAL A 431 24.14 7.35 29.38
CA VAL A 431 23.08 7.73 30.29
C VAL A 431 23.71 8.30 31.54
N SER A 432 23.42 9.54 31.89
CA SER A 432 23.93 10.12 33.13
C SER A 432 22.82 10.79 33.92
N ASN A 433 22.81 10.57 35.23
CA ASN A 433 22.02 11.34 36.17
C ASN A 433 22.86 12.55 36.59
N GLU A 434 22.41 13.73 36.20
CA GLU A 434 22.96 15.00 36.63
C GLU A 434 22.18 15.44 37.87
N GLN A 435 22.89 15.85 38.92
CA GLN A 435 22.34 16.32 40.19
C GLN A 435 22.87 17.72 40.49
N GLY A 436 22.00 18.74 40.46
CA GLY A 436 22.40 20.14 40.69
C GLY A 436 23.48 20.64 39.72
N GLY A 437 23.41 20.23 38.44
CA GLY A 437 24.39 20.57 37.41
C GLY A 437 25.69 19.74 37.43
N VAL A 438 25.83 18.78 38.36
CA VAL A 438 27.02 17.94 38.51
C VAL A 438 26.67 16.48 38.28
N VAL A 439 27.35 15.83 37.34
CA VAL A 439 27.33 14.36 37.20
C VAL A 439 28.40 13.81 38.14
N ARG A 440 28.00 13.16 39.24
CA ARG A 440 28.95 12.60 40.21
C ARG A 440 29.50 11.26 39.72
N LEU A 441 30.66 10.88 40.27
CA LEU A 441 31.31 9.61 39.95
C LEU A 441 30.49 8.42 40.50
N GLY A 442 29.71 7.79 39.61
CA GLY A 442 28.73 6.77 39.97
C GLY A 442 27.39 6.93 39.24
N ASP A 443 27.11 8.13 38.73
CA ASP A 443 25.82 8.50 38.17
C ASP A 443 25.77 8.44 36.64
N ALA A 444 26.88 8.08 36.00
CA ALA A 444 26.97 7.89 34.56
C ALA A 444 27.09 6.40 34.21
N SER A 445 26.44 6.00 33.14
CA SER A 445 26.51 4.67 32.55
C SER A 445 26.63 4.77 31.04
N THR A 446 27.72 4.26 30.49
CA THR A 446 27.97 4.28 29.05
C THR A 446 27.97 2.86 28.53
N PHE A 447 27.22 2.58 27.47
CA PHE A 447 27.06 1.27 26.85
C PHE A 447 27.53 1.32 25.40
N HIS A 448 28.68 0.73 25.12
CA HIS A 448 29.19 0.48 23.78
C HIS A 448 28.72 -0.90 23.32
N ASN A 449 27.90 -0.97 22.28
CA ASN A 449 27.41 -2.22 21.71
C ASN A 449 27.92 -2.36 20.28
N MET A 450 28.60 -3.47 19.99
CA MET A 450 29.10 -3.81 18.66
C MET A 450 28.56 -5.18 18.24
N ASN A 451 28.01 -5.25 17.04
CA ASN A 451 27.59 -6.47 16.39
C ASN A 451 28.24 -6.56 15.02
N LEU A 452 28.99 -7.64 14.78
CA LEU A 452 29.49 -7.98 13.46
C LEU A 452 28.84 -9.27 13.02
N GLY A 453 27.99 -9.20 12.00
CA GLY A 453 27.25 -10.33 11.46
C GLY A 453 27.62 -10.64 10.01
N HIS A 454 27.82 -11.91 9.71
CA HIS A 454 27.99 -12.44 8.37
C HIS A 454 26.87 -13.42 8.07
N THR A 455 26.21 -13.26 6.93
CA THR A 455 25.16 -14.17 6.48
C THR A 455 25.50 -14.70 5.09
N ILE A 456 25.49 -16.02 4.95
CA ILE A 456 25.62 -16.73 3.69
C ILE A 456 24.30 -17.41 3.36
N ASP A 457 23.67 -16.97 2.26
CA ASP A 457 22.45 -17.54 1.72
C ASP A 457 22.76 -18.43 0.50
N PHE A 458 22.71 -19.75 0.71
CA PHE A 458 22.75 -20.75 -0.35
C PHE A 458 21.33 -20.99 -0.89
N SER A 459 20.84 -20.05 -1.68
CA SER A 459 19.44 -20.04 -2.17
C SER A 459 19.04 -21.31 -2.93
N GLU A 460 19.97 -21.90 -3.70
CA GLU A 460 19.73 -23.16 -4.44
C GLU A 460 19.59 -24.37 -3.51
N ARG A 461 20.27 -24.37 -2.35
CA ARG A 461 20.23 -25.43 -1.35
C ARG A 461 19.19 -25.18 -0.25
N ASN A 462 18.47 -24.05 -0.32
CA ASN A 462 17.54 -23.57 0.71
C ASN A 462 18.15 -23.54 2.11
N LEU A 463 19.43 -23.15 2.20
CA LEU A 463 20.23 -23.13 3.42
C LEU A 463 20.73 -21.70 3.65
N ASN A 464 20.57 -21.22 4.88
CA ASN A 464 21.12 -19.97 5.39
C ASN A 464 22.03 -20.30 6.57
N ILE A 465 23.24 -19.75 6.55
CA ILE A 465 24.16 -19.80 7.68
C ILE A 465 24.44 -18.35 8.08
N SER A 466 24.22 -18.03 9.34
CA SER A 466 24.52 -16.74 9.93
C SER A 466 25.52 -16.94 11.06
N THR A 467 26.61 -16.19 11.03
CA THR A 467 27.55 -16.09 12.14
C THR A 467 27.56 -14.64 12.61
N SER A 468 27.66 -14.43 13.90
CA SER A 468 27.87 -13.08 14.42
C SER A 468 28.69 -13.11 15.69
N VAL A 469 29.40 -12.02 15.93
CA VAL A 469 30.04 -11.74 17.22
C VAL A 469 29.39 -10.48 17.76
N ASN A 470 28.89 -10.59 18.99
CA ASN A 470 28.37 -9.45 19.74
C ASN A 470 29.38 -9.10 20.82
N GLY A 471 29.61 -7.81 21.03
CA GLY A 471 30.41 -7.28 22.11
C GLY A 471 29.70 -6.09 22.73
N THR A 472 29.63 -6.05 24.05
CA THR A 472 29.12 -4.95 24.83
C THR A 472 30.18 -4.60 25.87
N TYR A 473 30.63 -3.36 25.87
CA TYR A 473 31.39 -2.80 26.97
C TYR A 473 30.50 -1.77 27.64
N ASN A 474 30.28 -1.93 28.95
CA ASN A 474 29.46 -1.01 29.69
C ASN A 474 30.12 -0.58 30.99
N THR A 475 30.07 0.72 31.24
CA THR A 475 30.36 1.32 32.54
C THR A 475 29.01 1.56 33.21
N ILE A 476 28.83 1.11 34.44
CA ILE A 476 27.65 1.43 35.24
C ILE A 476 28.17 2.00 36.56
N GLY A 477 28.08 3.33 36.69
CA GLY A 477 28.66 4.06 37.79
C GLY A 477 30.19 3.90 37.84
N ARG A 478 30.67 3.06 38.76
CA ARG A 478 32.11 2.77 38.93
C ARG A 478 32.50 1.38 38.45
N GLU A 479 31.54 0.55 38.09
CA GLU A 479 31.80 -0.81 37.64
C GLU A 479 31.92 -0.85 36.13
N GLU A 480 32.92 -1.56 35.65
CA GLU A 480 33.06 -1.90 34.25
C GLU A 480 32.66 -3.36 34.04
N ALA A 481 31.87 -3.60 33.02
CA ALA A 481 31.55 -4.93 32.57
C ALA A 481 31.81 -5.05 31.06
N THR A 482 32.42 -6.16 30.67
CA THR A 482 32.59 -6.52 29.26
C THR A 482 31.86 -7.82 29.02
N THR A 483 30.95 -7.81 28.05
CA THR A 483 30.26 -8.99 27.57
C THR A 483 30.58 -9.23 26.11
N TRP A 484 30.99 -10.42 25.74
CA TRP A 484 31.17 -10.74 24.32
C TRP A 484 30.80 -12.18 24.05
N GLY A 485 30.41 -12.46 22.82
CA GLY A 485 29.95 -13.79 22.48
C GLY A 485 29.76 -14.06 21.00
N PRO A 486 30.29 -15.18 20.49
CA PRO A 486 29.95 -15.66 19.17
C PRO A 486 28.56 -16.32 19.18
N THR A 487 27.86 -16.19 18.07
CA THR A 487 26.61 -16.87 17.81
C THR A 487 26.63 -17.46 16.40
N VAL A 488 26.22 -18.71 16.27
CA VAL A 488 26.08 -19.39 14.98
C VAL A 488 24.64 -19.84 14.83
N SER A 489 24.04 -19.56 13.67
CA SER A 489 22.70 -19.99 13.32
C SER A 489 22.69 -20.66 11.95
N VAL A 490 22.07 -21.82 11.88
CA VAL A 490 21.84 -22.56 10.64
C VAL A 490 20.35 -22.72 10.43
N GLY A 491 19.86 -22.21 9.31
CA GLY A 491 18.46 -22.31 8.88
C GLY A 491 18.35 -23.10 7.59
N LYS A 492 17.49 -24.12 7.55
CA LYS A 492 17.24 -24.91 6.34
C LYS A 492 15.75 -25.05 6.07
N ARG A 493 15.36 -24.82 4.81
CA ARG A 493 13.98 -25.00 4.36
C ARG A 493 13.83 -26.33 3.61
N TYR A 494 12.96 -27.18 4.11
CA TYR A 494 12.61 -28.50 3.58
C TYR A 494 11.25 -28.47 2.85
N PHE A 495 10.86 -29.59 2.23
CA PHE A 495 9.54 -29.81 1.62
C PHE A 495 9.04 -28.69 0.69
N LYS A 496 9.85 -28.28 -0.31
CA LYS A 496 9.56 -27.13 -1.19
C LYS A 496 9.35 -25.82 -0.42
N LYS A 497 10.16 -25.60 0.62
CA LYS A 497 10.18 -24.41 1.47
C LYS A 497 8.98 -24.26 2.41
N THR A 498 8.17 -25.29 2.62
CA THR A 498 7.03 -25.24 3.56
C THR A 498 7.42 -25.49 5.01
N LEU A 499 8.49 -26.26 5.26
CA LEU A 499 9.06 -26.46 6.59
C LEU A 499 10.39 -25.70 6.69
N ASN A 500 10.52 -24.79 7.64
CA ASN A 500 11.76 -24.08 7.93
C ASN A 500 12.23 -24.48 9.33
N THR A 501 13.42 -25.04 9.42
CA THR A 501 14.05 -25.40 10.68
C THR A 501 15.27 -24.50 10.88
N ARG A 502 15.37 -23.86 12.03
CA ARG A 502 16.50 -23.05 12.43
C ARG A 502 17.03 -23.54 13.75
N LEU A 503 18.34 -23.75 13.82
CA LEU A 503 19.06 -23.99 15.06
C LEU A 503 20.04 -22.85 15.25
N SER A 504 20.19 -22.37 16.46
CA SER A 504 21.24 -21.42 16.80
C SER A 504 21.84 -21.74 18.15
N ALA A 505 23.15 -21.59 18.25
CA ALA A 505 23.89 -21.66 19.49
C ALA A 505 24.64 -20.35 19.67
N GLY A 506 24.60 -19.81 20.88
CA GLY A 506 25.38 -18.65 21.28
C GLY A 506 26.03 -18.91 22.62
N TYR A 507 27.23 -18.36 22.79
CA TYR A 507 27.90 -18.32 24.09
C TYR A 507 28.26 -16.88 24.35
N ASN A 508 27.86 -16.35 25.50
CA ASN A 508 28.24 -15.01 25.95
C ASN A 508 29.03 -15.15 27.25
N SER A 509 30.22 -14.55 27.30
CA SER A 509 30.98 -14.38 28.52
C SER A 509 30.84 -12.94 28.96
N SER A 510 30.33 -12.74 30.16
CA SER A 510 30.24 -11.44 30.82
C SER A 510 31.19 -11.39 31.99
N SER A 511 32.09 -10.42 31.99
CA SER A 511 33.15 -10.25 32.98
C SER A 511 33.02 -8.88 33.62
N ASN A 512 32.97 -8.80 34.94
CA ASN A 512 33.12 -7.56 35.71
C ASN A 512 34.26 -7.70 36.73
N ALA A 513 34.46 -6.69 37.58
CA ALA A 513 35.56 -6.67 38.55
C ALA A 513 35.54 -7.83 39.57
N THR A 514 34.37 -8.43 39.82
CA THR A 514 34.18 -9.38 40.92
C THR A 514 33.87 -10.80 40.43
N PHE A 515 33.20 -10.95 39.29
CA PHE A 515 32.71 -12.22 38.78
C PHE A 515 32.83 -12.31 37.27
N THR A 516 32.91 -13.55 36.78
CA THR A 516 32.68 -13.86 35.37
C THR A 516 31.52 -14.83 35.27
N THR A 517 30.57 -14.51 34.39
CA THR A 517 29.38 -15.30 34.13
C THR A 517 29.37 -15.73 32.67
N GLY A 518 29.26 -17.03 32.45
CA GLY A 518 29.09 -17.63 31.13
C GLY A 518 27.62 -17.99 30.90
N VAL A 519 27.06 -17.56 29.77
CA VAL A 519 25.70 -17.88 29.34
C VAL A 519 25.74 -18.61 28.00
N THR A 520 25.31 -19.87 28.00
CA THR A 520 25.09 -20.64 26.78
C THR A 520 23.61 -20.59 26.42
N ASN A 521 23.30 -20.21 25.19
CA ASN A 521 21.93 -20.10 24.68
C ASN A 521 21.77 -21.00 23.46
N LEU A 522 20.92 -22.02 23.58
CA LEU A 522 20.54 -22.91 22.49
C LEU A 522 19.11 -22.58 22.08
N ARG A 523 18.89 -22.29 20.79
CA ARG A 523 17.55 -22.02 20.26
C ARG A 523 17.25 -22.93 19.10
N GLY A 524 16.05 -23.50 19.11
CA GLY A 524 15.48 -24.25 18.01
C GLY A 524 14.16 -23.63 17.58
N ALA A 525 14.02 -23.33 16.30
CA ALA A 525 12.76 -22.84 15.74
C ALA A 525 12.34 -23.72 14.56
N VAL A 526 11.09 -24.14 14.55
CA VAL A 526 10.48 -24.92 13.47
C VAL A 526 9.22 -24.20 13.03
N THR A 527 9.19 -23.74 11.79
CA THR A 527 8.01 -23.13 11.17
C THR A 527 7.51 -24.02 10.06
N TYR A 528 6.26 -24.48 10.14
CA TYR A 528 5.62 -25.30 9.11
C TYR A 528 4.39 -24.60 8.54
N THR A 529 4.41 -24.36 7.23
CA THR A 529 3.29 -23.76 6.50
C THR A 529 2.54 -24.86 5.72
N LEU A 530 1.42 -25.31 6.27
CA LEU A 530 0.53 -26.28 5.65
C LEU A 530 -0.52 -25.58 4.77
N LYS A 531 -0.65 -26.03 3.51
CA LYS A 531 -1.63 -25.52 2.52
C LYS A 531 -1.62 -23.98 2.36
N GLU A 532 -0.46 -23.33 2.58
CA GLU A 532 -0.28 -21.87 2.46
C GLU A 532 -1.13 -21.01 3.42
N ARG A 533 -1.85 -21.63 4.35
CA ARG A 533 -2.84 -20.94 5.22
C ARG A 533 -2.66 -21.24 6.69
N HIS A 534 -2.14 -22.42 7.01
CA HIS A 534 -1.90 -22.87 8.38
C HIS A 534 -0.41 -22.75 8.65
N ASN A 535 -0.01 -21.86 9.53
CA ASN A 535 1.36 -21.67 9.95
C ASN A 535 1.51 -22.14 11.40
N PHE A 536 2.27 -23.21 11.58
CA PHE A 536 2.67 -23.72 12.88
C PHE A 536 4.08 -23.23 13.16
N ASN A 537 4.32 -22.63 14.32
CA ASN A 537 5.62 -22.16 14.75
C ASN A 537 5.91 -22.72 16.14
N LEU A 538 6.99 -23.48 16.25
CA LEU A 538 7.53 -23.95 17.53
C LEU A 538 8.89 -23.28 17.72
N ASN A 539 9.06 -22.53 18.79
CA ASN A 539 10.33 -21.95 19.20
C ASN A 539 10.68 -22.47 20.59
N ALA A 540 11.88 -23.01 20.76
CA ALA A 540 12.39 -23.51 22.03
C ALA A 540 13.72 -22.84 22.33
N VAL A 541 13.90 -22.38 23.56
CA VAL A 541 15.12 -21.76 24.05
C VAL A 541 15.53 -22.47 25.33
N GLN A 542 16.74 -23.00 25.33
CA GLN A 542 17.41 -23.52 26.52
C GLN A 542 18.56 -22.58 26.86
N LEU A 543 18.52 -22.03 28.06
CA LEU A 543 19.55 -21.14 28.60
C LEU A 543 20.24 -21.84 29.76
N PHE A 544 21.57 -21.85 29.72
CA PHE A 544 22.41 -22.26 30.83
C PHE A 544 23.28 -21.09 31.24
N ARG A 545 23.25 -20.72 32.52
CA ARG A 545 24.11 -19.69 33.08
C ARG A 545 24.95 -20.31 34.20
N ASN A 546 26.26 -20.14 34.10
CA ASN A 546 27.24 -20.59 35.07
C ASN A 546 28.12 -19.41 35.53
N GLY A 547 28.49 -19.37 36.81
CA GLY A 547 29.27 -18.29 37.40
C GLY A 547 28.43 -17.10 37.88
N GLY A 548 29.02 -16.24 38.71
CA GLY A 548 28.32 -15.19 39.48
C GLY A 548 27.93 -15.64 40.89
N SER A 549 27.27 -14.75 41.65
CA SER A 549 26.90 -14.98 43.06
C SER A 549 25.68 -15.88 43.27
N THR A 550 24.87 -16.11 42.23
CA THR A 550 23.55 -16.77 42.33
C THR A 550 23.52 -18.25 41.93
N GLY A 551 24.67 -18.93 41.81
CA GLY A 551 24.74 -20.34 41.42
C GLY A 551 24.37 -20.61 39.94
N SER A 552 24.25 -21.89 39.57
CA SER A 552 23.93 -22.30 38.19
C SER A 552 22.43 -22.22 37.90
N LEU A 553 22.08 -21.59 36.78
CA LEU A 553 20.70 -21.41 36.32
C LEU A 553 20.49 -22.19 35.01
N SER A 554 19.37 -22.91 34.95
CA SER A 554 18.89 -23.60 33.77
C SER A 554 17.45 -23.17 33.52
N GLU A 555 17.20 -22.57 32.36
CA GLU A 555 15.87 -22.12 31.97
C GLU A 555 15.48 -22.70 30.61
N PHE A 556 14.28 -23.24 30.56
CA PHE A 556 13.66 -23.72 29.33
C PHE A 556 12.41 -22.91 29.04
N THR A 557 12.33 -22.36 27.84
CA THR A 557 11.11 -21.71 27.33
C THR A 557 10.73 -22.35 25.99
N ALA A 558 9.51 -22.85 25.88
CA ALA A 558 8.94 -23.33 24.63
C ALA A 558 7.69 -22.55 24.27
N THR A 559 7.65 -22.02 23.06
CA THR A 559 6.49 -21.30 22.51
C THR A 559 5.99 -22.06 21.30
N PHE A 560 4.75 -22.52 21.37
CA PHE A 560 4.05 -23.06 20.22
C PHE A 560 2.99 -22.07 19.76
N SER A 561 2.92 -21.78 18.47
CA SER A 561 1.96 -20.86 17.88
C SER A 561 1.35 -21.47 16.63
N TYR A 562 0.03 -21.36 16.51
CA TYR A 562 -0.74 -21.75 15.35
C TYR A 562 -1.45 -20.52 14.80
N ASN A 563 -1.15 -20.18 13.55
CA ASN A 563 -1.77 -19.06 12.84
C ASN A 563 -2.50 -19.61 11.60
N TYR A 564 -3.79 -19.34 11.49
CA TYR A 564 -4.62 -19.71 10.35
C TYR A 564 -5.18 -18.49 9.66
N ALA A 565 -4.74 -18.24 8.43
CA ALA A 565 -5.26 -17.17 7.58
C ALA A 565 -6.20 -17.73 6.50
N PHE A 566 -7.41 -17.17 6.39
CA PHE A 566 -8.43 -17.61 5.44
C PHE A 566 -9.04 -16.43 4.67
N GLY A 567 -9.72 -16.72 3.55
CA GLY A 567 -10.32 -15.71 2.68
C GLY A 567 -9.34 -14.88 1.82
N LEU A 568 -8.03 -15.11 1.94
CA LEU A 568 -7.01 -14.61 1.01
C LEU A 568 -7.13 -15.36 -0.33
N LYS A 569 -7.31 -14.61 -1.44
CA LYS A 569 -7.15 -15.16 -2.80
C LYS A 569 -5.71 -15.65 -2.91
N LYS A 570 -5.52 -16.91 -3.32
CA LYS A 570 -4.19 -17.49 -3.51
C LYS A 570 -3.38 -16.56 -4.44
N PRO A 571 -2.14 -16.17 -4.10
CA PRO A 571 -1.20 -15.80 -5.14
C PRO A 571 -1.08 -17.03 -6.08
N LYS A 572 -1.04 -16.80 -7.39
CA LYS A 572 -0.86 -17.89 -8.37
C LYS A 572 0.56 -18.47 -8.23
N ILE A 573 0.78 -19.28 -7.19
CA ILE A 573 2.05 -19.97 -6.94
C ILE A 573 2.05 -21.23 -7.81
N ASN A 574 2.81 -21.17 -8.90
CA ASN A 574 3.14 -22.35 -9.70
C ASN A 574 4.07 -23.26 -8.88
N PHE A 575 3.50 -24.29 -8.23
CA PHE A 575 4.30 -25.31 -7.56
C PHE A 575 5.12 -26.09 -8.59
N ASN A 576 6.45 -26.02 -8.46
CA ASN A 576 7.41 -26.83 -9.22
C ASN A 576 6.99 -28.31 -9.27
N LYS A 577 6.76 -28.79 -10.50
CA LYS A 577 6.76 -30.21 -10.89
C LYS A 577 8.15 -30.80 -10.58
N ARG A 578 8.20 -32.08 -10.17
CA ARG A 578 9.42 -32.86 -9.83
C ARG A 578 10.55 -32.69 -10.88
N PRO A 579 11.84 -32.76 -10.50
CA PRO A 579 12.93 -32.72 -11.45
C PRO A 579 12.87 -33.98 -12.32
N LYS A 580 12.56 -33.85 -13.61
CA LYS A 580 12.73 -34.96 -14.56
C LYS A 580 14.24 -35.10 -14.82
N LYS A 581 14.72 -36.35 -14.72
CA LYS A 581 16.03 -36.85 -15.16
C LYS A 581 16.57 -36.07 -16.37
N ALA A 582 17.88 -35.80 -16.37
CA ALA A 582 18.64 -35.11 -17.40
C ALA A 582 18.06 -35.37 -18.79
N LYS A 583 17.32 -34.37 -19.30
CA LYS A 583 16.93 -34.31 -20.70
C LYS A 583 18.03 -33.55 -21.42
N LYS A 584 18.52 -34.17 -22.51
CA LYS A 584 19.22 -33.56 -23.65
C LYS A 584 18.79 -32.10 -23.88
N PRO A 585 19.69 -31.22 -24.37
CA PRO A 585 19.47 -29.77 -24.43
C PRO A 585 18.07 -29.48 -24.95
N LYS A 586 17.24 -28.91 -24.08
CA LYS A 586 15.90 -28.48 -24.44
C LYS A 586 16.01 -27.14 -25.15
N GLU A 587 16.01 -27.19 -26.48
CA GLU A 587 15.31 -26.16 -27.25
C GLU A 587 13.84 -26.20 -26.79
N ALA A 588 13.42 -25.22 -25.98
CA ALA A 588 12.05 -25.20 -25.48
C ALA A 588 11.53 -23.78 -25.32
N ASN A 589 10.65 -23.42 -26.26
CA ASN A 589 9.53 -22.49 -26.14
C ASN A 589 9.84 -21.00 -25.99
N ASP A 590 10.57 -20.46 -26.98
CA ASP A 590 10.40 -19.06 -27.38
C ASP A 590 9.29 -18.83 -28.41
N SER A 591 8.65 -19.89 -28.89
CA SER A 591 7.56 -19.78 -29.86
C SER A 591 6.30 -19.14 -29.27
N ILE A 592 5.70 -18.26 -30.06
CA ILE A 592 4.46 -17.56 -29.76
C ILE A 592 3.38 -17.96 -30.76
N LYS A 593 2.13 -17.94 -30.32
CA LYS A 593 0.95 -18.11 -31.18
C LYS A 593 0.20 -16.79 -31.29
N ILE A 594 0.05 -16.28 -32.51
CA ILE A 594 -0.75 -15.10 -32.83
C ILE A 594 -1.92 -15.57 -33.71
N HIS A 595 -3.14 -15.24 -33.28
CA HIS A 595 -4.35 -15.50 -34.05
C HIS A 595 -5.14 -14.21 -34.19
N TYR A 596 -5.43 -13.83 -35.43
CA TYR A 596 -6.20 -12.63 -35.75
C TYR A 596 -6.94 -12.82 -37.08
N ARG A 597 -8.28 -12.77 -37.06
CA ARG A 597 -9.14 -13.09 -38.22
C ARG A 597 -8.73 -14.43 -38.86
N LYS A 598 -8.42 -14.46 -40.17
CA LYS A 598 -7.95 -15.66 -40.91
C LYS A 598 -6.49 -16.03 -40.62
N TYR A 599 -5.68 -15.11 -40.07
CA TYR A 599 -4.25 -15.31 -39.91
C TYR A 599 -3.88 -16.05 -38.62
N ARG A 600 -2.99 -17.02 -38.75
CA ARG A 600 -2.47 -17.87 -37.66
C ARG A 600 -0.96 -17.98 -37.83
N TYR A 601 -0.22 -17.46 -36.86
CA TYR A 601 1.24 -17.55 -36.79
C TYR A 601 1.66 -18.35 -35.57
N GLU A 602 2.59 -19.28 -35.76
CA GLU A 602 3.18 -20.09 -34.69
C GLU A 602 4.67 -20.28 -34.96
N GLY A 603 5.53 -19.67 -34.13
CA GLY A 603 6.96 -19.63 -34.37
C GLY A 603 7.66 -18.65 -33.43
N LEU A 604 8.97 -18.45 -33.58
CA LEU A 604 9.69 -17.42 -32.82
C LEU A 604 9.30 -16.02 -33.35
N PRO A 605 9.36 -14.96 -32.52
CA PRO A 605 9.15 -13.59 -33.00
C PRO A 605 9.97 -13.24 -34.24
N ILE A 606 11.24 -13.68 -34.28
CA ILE A 606 12.14 -13.45 -35.42
C ILE A 606 11.72 -14.19 -36.70
N ASP A 607 11.00 -15.32 -36.57
CA ASP A 607 10.47 -16.07 -37.71
C ASP A 607 9.14 -15.47 -38.19
N ILE A 608 8.35 -14.90 -37.27
CA ILE A 608 7.02 -14.35 -37.56
C ILE A 608 7.08 -12.94 -38.15
N THR A 609 8.05 -12.10 -37.75
CA THR A 609 8.10 -10.71 -38.24
C THR A 609 8.22 -10.62 -39.76
N PRO A 610 9.10 -11.40 -40.45
CA PRO A 610 9.16 -11.37 -41.90
C PRO A 610 7.82 -11.75 -42.55
N GLU A 611 7.08 -12.71 -41.98
CA GLU A 611 5.76 -13.11 -42.49
C GLU A 611 4.71 -12.00 -42.32
N LEU A 612 4.73 -11.28 -41.19
CA LEU A 612 3.83 -10.14 -40.95
C LEU A 612 4.16 -8.94 -41.85
N LEU A 613 5.45 -8.65 -42.07
CA LEU A 613 5.88 -7.54 -42.91
C LEU A 613 5.67 -7.81 -44.41
N ALA A 614 5.68 -9.08 -44.84
CA ALA A 614 5.37 -9.47 -46.22
C ALA A 614 3.86 -9.52 -46.52
N LEU A 615 3.01 -9.39 -45.48
CA LEU A 615 1.57 -9.56 -45.60
C LEU A 615 0.87 -8.52 -46.50
N PRO A 616 1.25 -7.24 -46.50
CA PRO A 616 0.75 -6.26 -47.47
C PRO A 616 1.00 -6.65 -48.93
N ASP A 617 2.13 -7.28 -49.23
CA ASP A 617 2.46 -7.73 -50.59
C ASP A 617 1.62 -8.96 -50.96
N LYS A 618 1.44 -9.90 -50.02
CA LYS A 618 0.59 -11.09 -50.20
C LYS A 618 -0.87 -10.75 -50.49
N GLU A 619 -1.44 -9.79 -49.75
CA GLU A 619 -2.84 -9.37 -49.94
C GLU A 619 -2.99 -8.30 -51.04
N GLY A 620 -1.91 -7.98 -51.76
CA GLY A 620 -1.95 -7.20 -53.00
C GLY A 620 -2.06 -5.67 -52.83
N PHE A 621 -1.93 -5.14 -51.61
CA PHE A 621 -2.12 -3.70 -51.33
C PHE A 621 -0.85 -2.98 -50.84
N ALA A 622 0.33 -3.62 -50.84
CA ALA A 622 1.58 -2.99 -50.41
C ALA A 622 1.87 -1.63 -51.09
N HIS A 623 1.50 -1.50 -52.37
CA HIS A 623 1.66 -0.27 -53.14
C HIS A 623 0.77 0.89 -52.62
N LEU A 624 -0.33 0.60 -51.90
CA LEU A 624 -1.16 1.61 -51.25
C LEU A 624 -0.56 2.14 -49.95
N ILE A 625 0.37 1.39 -49.35
CA ILE A 625 0.99 1.69 -48.06
C ILE A 625 2.32 2.44 -48.22
N LYS A 626 3.07 2.18 -49.30
CA LYS A 626 4.43 2.71 -49.51
C LYS A 626 4.55 4.24 -49.51
N ASP A 627 3.47 4.97 -49.81
CA ASP A 627 3.48 6.44 -49.90
C ASP A 627 3.03 7.18 -48.63
N LYS A 628 2.65 6.48 -47.55
CA LYS A 628 2.20 7.11 -46.29
C LYS A 628 3.08 6.72 -45.09
N ARG A 629 3.96 7.63 -44.64
CA ARG A 629 4.53 7.56 -43.28
C ARG A 629 3.40 7.71 -42.28
N GLY A 630 2.97 6.62 -41.67
CA GLY A 630 1.86 6.60 -40.71
C GLY A 630 1.89 5.37 -39.81
N ARG A 631 0.86 5.24 -38.97
CA ARG A 631 0.75 4.27 -37.88
C ARG A 631 1.15 2.83 -38.24
N LEU A 632 0.88 2.37 -39.47
CA LEU A 632 1.25 1.02 -39.91
C LEU A 632 2.76 0.85 -40.10
N SER A 633 3.44 1.86 -40.66
CA SER A 633 4.91 1.88 -40.80
C SER A 633 5.60 1.92 -39.44
N ASP A 634 5.07 2.71 -38.49
CA ASP A 634 5.61 2.81 -37.13
C ASP A 634 5.47 1.49 -36.38
N LEU A 635 4.30 0.84 -36.50
CA LEU A 635 4.06 -0.49 -35.93
C LEU A 635 4.94 -1.57 -36.58
N GLY A 636 5.24 -1.44 -37.88
CA GLY A 636 6.19 -2.31 -38.58
C GLY A 636 7.62 -2.17 -38.04
N ALA A 637 8.07 -0.95 -37.74
CA ALA A 637 9.37 -0.74 -37.09
C ALA A 637 9.40 -1.28 -35.65
N GLN A 638 8.31 -1.09 -34.90
CA GLN A 638 8.18 -1.62 -33.54
C GLN A 638 8.16 -3.15 -33.51
N LEU A 639 7.61 -3.82 -34.53
CA LEU A 639 7.67 -5.27 -34.67
C LEU A 639 9.13 -5.74 -34.69
N VAL A 640 9.97 -5.13 -35.53
CA VAL A 640 11.40 -5.45 -35.62
C VAL A 640 12.13 -5.15 -34.30
N GLU A 641 11.87 -4.00 -33.69
CA GLU A 641 12.51 -3.61 -32.41
C GLU A 641 12.14 -4.55 -31.25
N THR A 642 10.97 -5.20 -31.31
CA THR A 642 10.46 -6.05 -30.25
C THR A 642 10.76 -7.55 -30.44
N GLU A 643 11.40 -7.95 -31.54
CA GLU A 643 11.74 -9.36 -31.83
C GLU A 643 12.59 -10.02 -30.74
N GLN A 644 13.50 -9.27 -30.13
CA GLN A 644 14.39 -9.74 -29.07
C GLN A 644 13.92 -9.32 -27.67
N LYS A 645 12.74 -8.69 -27.56
CA LYS A 645 12.14 -8.22 -26.30
C LYS A 645 11.12 -9.24 -25.77
N ASP A 646 10.42 -8.88 -24.69
CA ASP A 646 9.44 -9.77 -24.05
C ASP A 646 8.31 -10.19 -25.01
N LYS A 647 7.98 -11.48 -25.01
CA LYS A 647 6.98 -12.11 -25.91
C LYS A 647 5.59 -11.50 -25.82
N ARG A 648 5.19 -10.99 -24.65
CA ARG A 648 3.88 -10.34 -24.50
C ARG A 648 3.87 -9.00 -25.20
N VAL A 649 4.97 -8.26 -25.12
CA VAL A 649 5.17 -6.98 -25.81
C VAL A 649 5.14 -7.19 -27.31
N TYR A 650 5.94 -8.13 -27.84
CA TYR A 650 5.91 -8.45 -29.27
C TYR A 650 4.51 -8.88 -29.75
N LYS A 651 3.83 -9.75 -28.99
CA LYS A 651 2.48 -10.22 -29.34
C LYS A 651 1.45 -9.07 -29.38
N GLU A 652 1.55 -8.11 -28.47
CA GLU A 652 0.67 -6.94 -28.43
C GLU A 652 0.90 -6.00 -29.61
N VAL A 653 2.17 -5.75 -29.96
CA VAL A 653 2.56 -4.98 -31.15
C VAL A 653 2.10 -5.68 -32.43
N ALA A 654 2.28 -7.00 -32.55
CA ALA A 654 1.84 -7.79 -33.69
C ALA A 654 0.32 -7.78 -33.89
N ILE A 655 -0.47 -7.89 -32.81
CA ILE A 655 -1.92 -7.76 -32.88
C ILE A 655 -2.33 -6.33 -33.27
N SER A 656 -1.60 -5.32 -32.78
CA SER A 656 -1.86 -3.92 -33.12
C SER A 656 -1.54 -3.61 -34.59
N TYR A 657 -0.45 -4.19 -35.12
CA TYR A 657 -0.10 -4.13 -36.53
C TYR A 657 -1.21 -4.76 -37.39
N LEU A 658 -1.65 -5.98 -37.06
CA LEU A 658 -2.75 -6.66 -37.76
C LEU A 658 -4.07 -5.89 -37.68
N LYS A 659 -4.38 -5.23 -36.55
CA LYS A 659 -5.54 -4.34 -36.42
C LYS A 659 -5.43 -3.10 -37.32
N ALA A 660 -4.26 -2.50 -37.41
CA ALA A 660 -4.02 -1.34 -38.28
C ALA A 660 -4.17 -1.70 -39.78
N MET A 661 -4.03 -2.98 -40.13
CA MET A 661 -4.25 -3.50 -41.47
C MET A 661 -5.72 -3.75 -41.85
N ASN A 662 -6.66 -3.73 -40.89
CA ASN A 662 -8.07 -4.05 -41.16
C ASN A 662 -8.68 -3.23 -42.29
N LEU A 663 -8.43 -1.93 -42.33
CA LEU A 663 -8.93 -1.06 -43.40
C LEU A 663 -8.50 -1.56 -44.78
N TYR A 664 -7.27 -2.05 -44.90
CA TYR A 664 -6.72 -2.57 -46.16
C TYR A 664 -7.23 -3.98 -46.46
N PHE A 665 -7.45 -4.83 -45.44
CA PHE A 665 -8.09 -6.14 -45.62
C PHE A 665 -9.55 -6.01 -46.09
N ASP A 666 -10.30 -5.11 -45.45
CA ASP A 666 -11.69 -4.86 -45.75
C ASP A 666 -11.81 -4.26 -47.17
N PHE A 667 -10.90 -3.35 -47.53
CA PHE A 667 -10.80 -2.86 -48.90
C PHE A 667 -10.40 -3.94 -49.92
N ALA A 668 -9.42 -4.80 -49.62
CA ALA A 668 -8.98 -5.82 -50.57
C ALA A 668 -10.10 -6.82 -50.89
N ALA A 669 -10.85 -7.24 -49.87
CA ALA A 669 -12.04 -8.07 -50.04
C ALA A 669 -13.10 -7.36 -50.89
N PHE A 670 -13.43 -6.10 -50.53
CA PHE A 670 -14.35 -5.27 -51.29
C PHE A 670 -13.92 -5.10 -52.75
N TYR A 671 -12.64 -4.83 -53.01
CA TYR A 671 -12.15 -4.58 -54.36
C TYR A 671 -12.21 -5.85 -55.22
N ASN A 672 -11.88 -7.01 -54.66
CA ASN A 672 -12.01 -8.29 -55.35
C ASN A 672 -13.46 -8.57 -55.73
N GLU A 673 -14.39 -8.37 -54.80
CA GLU A 673 -15.83 -8.53 -55.02
C GLU A 673 -16.33 -7.58 -56.13
N LYS A 674 -15.96 -6.30 -56.09
CA LYS A 674 -16.39 -5.33 -57.11
C LYS A 674 -15.79 -5.57 -58.49
N ILE A 675 -14.59 -6.14 -58.60
CA ILE A 675 -14.06 -6.60 -59.89
C ILE A 675 -14.91 -7.74 -60.45
N TYR A 676 -15.25 -8.72 -59.59
CA TYR A 676 -16.05 -9.85 -60.03
C TYR A 676 -17.45 -9.42 -60.47
N GLU A 677 -18.12 -8.57 -59.68
CA GLU A 677 -19.42 -7.98 -60.06
C GLU A 677 -19.32 -7.20 -61.37
N SER A 678 -18.25 -6.43 -61.57
CA SER A 678 -18.04 -5.66 -62.81
C SER A 678 -17.82 -6.57 -64.02
N TYR A 679 -17.12 -7.69 -63.84
CA TYR A 679 -16.95 -8.69 -64.89
C TYR A 679 -18.28 -9.38 -65.23
N LEU A 680 -19.05 -9.81 -64.23
CA LEU A 680 -20.37 -10.41 -64.45
C LEU A 680 -21.32 -9.43 -65.16
N LYS A 681 -21.27 -8.15 -64.77
CA LYS A 681 -22.04 -7.09 -65.42
C LYS A 681 -21.62 -6.92 -66.88
N LEU A 682 -20.31 -6.86 -67.17
CA LEU A 682 -19.78 -6.77 -68.53
C LEU A 682 -20.21 -7.96 -69.40
N VAL A 683 -20.16 -9.18 -68.86
CA VAL A 683 -20.63 -10.39 -69.55
C VAL A 683 -22.13 -10.33 -69.83
N TYR A 684 -22.92 -9.92 -68.85
CA TYR A 684 -24.38 -9.80 -69.00
C TYR A 684 -24.75 -8.75 -70.06
N GLU A 685 -24.13 -7.57 -70.02
CA GLU A 685 -24.37 -6.52 -71.01
C GLU A 685 -23.95 -6.95 -72.41
N ALA A 686 -22.81 -7.65 -72.55
CA ALA A 686 -22.40 -8.22 -73.83
C ALA A 686 -23.40 -9.29 -74.33
N GLN A 687 -23.89 -10.18 -73.48
CA GLN A 687 -24.90 -11.18 -73.88
C GLN A 687 -26.22 -10.52 -74.32
N ASP A 688 -26.65 -9.46 -73.64
CA ASP A 688 -27.86 -8.72 -74.00
C ASP A 688 -27.70 -8.00 -75.34
N ILE A 689 -26.56 -7.34 -75.57
CA ILE A 689 -26.26 -6.68 -76.85
C ILE A 689 -26.18 -7.71 -77.99
N ASP A 690 -25.55 -8.87 -77.79
CA ASP A 690 -25.51 -9.94 -78.81
C ASP A 690 -26.90 -10.43 -79.16
N ARG A 691 -27.77 -10.62 -78.16
CA ARG A 691 -29.17 -10.98 -78.37
C ARG A 691 -29.91 -9.90 -79.17
N GLN A 692 -29.76 -8.63 -78.80
CA GLN A 692 -30.40 -7.52 -79.52
C GLN A 692 -29.96 -7.45 -80.99
N ILE A 693 -28.65 -7.60 -81.27
CA ILE A 693 -28.11 -7.61 -82.63
C ILE A 693 -28.63 -8.83 -83.40
N ARG A 694 -28.67 -10.02 -82.76
CA ARG A 694 -29.21 -11.25 -83.36
C ARG A 694 -30.68 -11.13 -83.71
N ASP A 695 -31.48 -10.58 -82.80
CA ASP A 695 -32.91 -10.38 -83.00
C ASP A 695 -33.14 -9.37 -84.13
N GLU A 696 -32.38 -8.26 -84.17
CA GLU A 696 -32.43 -7.29 -85.27
C GLU A 696 -32.05 -7.93 -86.61
N PHE A 697 -30.97 -8.74 -86.64
CA PHE A 697 -30.53 -9.45 -87.84
C PHE A 697 -31.55 -10.49 -88.30
N THR A 698 -32.17 -11.23 -87.37
CA THR A 698 -33.17 -12.26 -87.67
C THR A 698 -34.46 -11.64 -88.20
N VAL A 699 -34.93 -10.55 -87.59
CA VAL A 699 -36.12 -9.81 -88.04
C VAL A 699 -35.89 -9.20 -89.43
N LEU A 700 -34.72 -8.60 -89.67
CA LEU A 700 -34.39 -8.03 -90.97
C LEU A 700 -34.27 -9.13 -92.04
N SER A 701 -33.60 -10.25 -91.73
CA SER A 701 -33.46 -11.38 -92.65
C SER A 701 -34.81 -12.04 -92.98
N ALA A 702 -35.70 -12.17 -91.99
CA ALA A 702 -37.06 -12.67 -92.21
C ALA A 702 -37.89 -11.71 -93.08
N ARG A 703 -37.75 -10.38 -92.87
CA ARG A 703 -38.38 -9.36 -93.72
C ARG A 703 -37.90 -9.45 -95.17
N ILE A 704 -36.59 -9.57 -95.39
CA ILE A 704 -36.00 -9.70 -96.74
C ILE A 704 -36.50 -10.98 -97.42
N ASN A 705 -36.53 -12.11 -96.70
CA ASN A 705 -36.96 -13.40 -97.26
C ASN A 705 -38.48 -13.50 -97.53
N SER A 706 -39.30 -12.60 -96.95
CA SER A 706 -40.77 -12.59 -97.12
C SER A 706 -41.29 -11.48 -98.04
N ALA A 707 -40.43 -10.62 -98.57
CA ALA A 707 -40.79 -9.56 -99.51
C ALA A 707 -40.91 -10.08 -100.96
N GLU A 708 -41.96 -9.66 -101.68
CA GLU A 708 -42.17 -10.04 -103.09
C GLU A 708 -41.13 -9.39 -104.06
N GLU A 709 -40.52 -8.26 -103.67
CA GLU A 709 -39.43 -7.58 -104.40
C GLU A 709 -38.28 -7.19 -103.45
N THR A 710 -37.03 -7.32 -103.92
CA THR A 710 -35.81 -7.16 -103.11
C THR A 710 -35.37 -5.69 -103.03
N ASN A 711 -35.30 -5.10 -101.83
CA ASN A 711 -34.84 -3.73 -101.59
C ASN A 711 -33.32 -3.66 -101.37
N GLN A 712 -32.62 -2.86 -102.18
CA GLN A 712 -31.16 -2.72 -102.10
C GLN A 712 -30.68 -2.13 -100.76
N GLU A 713 -31.45 -1.21 -100.16
CA GLU A 713 -31.09 -0.60 -98.87
C GLU A 713 -31.16 -1.62 -97.72
N ASP A 714 -32.15 -2.51 -97.75
CA ASP A 714 -32.28 -3.60 -96.75
C ASP A 714 -31.17 -4.64 -96.92
N LEU A 715 -30.73 -4.93 -98.14
CA LEU A 715 -29.58 -5.82 -98.41
C LEU A 715 -28.25 -5.23 -97.90
N ASP A 716 -28.02 -3.93 -98.10
CA ASP A 716 -26.82 -3.27 -97.60
C ASP A 716 -26.84 -3.18 -96.06
N ARG A 717 -28.01 -2.90 -95.46
CA ARG A 717 -28.19 -2.94 -94.01
C ARG A 717 -28.01 -4.34 -93.44
N GLN A 718 -28.48 -5.39 -94.14
CA GLN A 718 -28.28 -6.78 -93.76
C GLN A 718 -26.78 -7.14 -93.74
N LYS A 719 -26.00 -6.76 -94.76
CA LYS A 719 -24.55 -7.00 -94.78
C LYS A 719 -23.83 -6.31 -93.62
N VAL A 720 -24.22 -5.08 -93.28
CA VAL A 720 -23.65 -4.35 -92.13
C VAL A 720 -24.03 -5.03 -90.82
N LEU A 721 -25.29 -5.45 -90.66
CA LEU A 721 -25.76 -6.16 -89.47
C LEU A 721 -25.16 -7.56 -89.34
N GLU A 722 -24.96 -8.28 -90.44
CA GLU A 722 -24.28 -9.58 -90.47
C GLU A 722 -22.85 -9.44 -89.96
N LYS A 723 -22.08 -8.50 -90.54
CA LYS A 723 -20.71 -8.22 -90.09
C LYS A 723 -20.66 -7.78 -88.62
N ARG A 724 -21.65 -6.98 -88.18
CA ARG A 724 -21.77 -6.53 -86.78
C ARG A 724 -22.11 -7.71 -85.85
N TYR A 725 -23.01 -8.59 -86.28
CA TYR A 725 -23.40 -9.79 -85.54
C TYR A 725 -22.22 -10.74 -85.39
N GLU A 726 -21.53 -11.07 -86.49
CA GLU A 726 -20.33 -11.91 -86.47
C GLU A 726 -19.24 -11.34 -85.56
N SER A 727 -18.92 -10.05 -85.70
CA SER A 727 -17.89 -9.40 -84.89
C SER A 727 -18.27 -9.37 -83.40
N HIS A 728 -19.55 -9.15 -83.08
CA HIS A 728 -20.02 -9.10 -81.71
C HIS A 728 -20.13 -10.50 -81.09
N THR A 729 -20.53 -11.51 -81.86
CA THR A 729 -20.55 -12.90 -81.41
C THR A 729 -19.12 -13.42 -81.18
N GLU A 730 -18.15 -13.03 -82.01
CA GLU A 730 -16.73 -13.33 -81.78
C GLU A 730 -16.23 -12.66 -80.49
N LEU A 731 -16.55 -11.38 -80.29
CA LEU A 731 -16.25 -10.63 -79.07
C LEU A 731 -16.83 -11.33 -77.83
N LEU A 732 -18.13 -11.67 -77.86
CA LEU A 732 -18.79 -12.34 -76.74
C LEU A 732 -18.17 -13.72 -76.47
N THR A 733 -17.86 -14.48 -77.52
CA THR A 733 -17.23 -15.80 -77.39
C THR A 733 -15.86 -15.68 -76.72
N SER A 734 -15.06 -14.68 -77.10
CA SER A 734 -13.77 -14.39 -76.48
C SER A 734 -13.91 -13.90 -75.03
N LEU A 735 -14.93 -13.10 -74.71
CA LEU A 735 -15.20 -12.68 -73.33
C LEU A 735 -15.61 -13.86 -72.44
N LEU A 736 -16.41 -14.79 -72.98
CA LEU A 736 -16.81 -15.99 -72.25
C LEU A 736 -15.65 -16.99 -72.04
N LYS A 737 -14.63 -16.98 -72.91
CA LYS A 737 -13.40 -17.79 -72.72
C LYS A 737 -12.61 -17.39 -71.47
N TRP A 738 -12.67 -16.12 -71.05
CA TRP A 738 -12.00 -15.67 -69.83
C TRP A 738 -12.48 -16.43 -68.58
N ASN A 739 -13.78 -16.75 -68.51
CA ASN A 739 -14.40 -17.56 -67.45
C ASN A 739 -13.87 -17.24 -66.03
N LEU A 740 -13.70 -15.95 -65.72
CA LEU A 740 -13.06 -15.51 -64.48
C LEU A 740 -13.88 -15.98 -63.28
N LYS A 741 -13.22 -16.67 -62.35
CA LYS A 741 -13.78 -17.05 -61.06
C LYS A 741 -13.30 -16.10 -59.97
N PRO A 742 -14.00 -16.05 -58.81
CA PRO A 742 -13.55 -15.25 -57.67
C PRO A 742 -12.10 -15.56 -57.26
N GLU A 743 -11.65 -16.82 -57.37
CA GLU A 743 -10.28 -17.24 -57.05
C GLU A 743 -9.24 -16.61 -57.99
N ASP A 744 -9.58 -16.44 -59.28
CA ASP A 744 -8.71 -15.83 -60.29
C ASP A 744 -8.54 -14.32 -60.06
N ILE A 745 -9.48 -13.71 -59.33
CA ILE A 745 -9.40 -12.32 -58.90
C ILE A 745 -8.67 -12.21 -57.56
N GLU A 746 -8.84 -13.16 -56.65
CA GLU A 746 -8.13 -13.18 -55.35
C GLU A 746 -6.62 -13.40 -55.53
N TYR A 747 -6.22 -14.28 -56.45
CA TYR A 747 -4.82 -14.58 -56.79
C TYR A 747 -4.52 -14.26 -58.27
N PRO A 748 -4.48 -12.96 -58.64
CA PRO A 748 -4.47 -12.57 -60.04
C PRO A 748 -3.11 -12.83 -60.71
N GLU A 749 -3.16 -13.39 -61.91
CA GLU A 749 -2.04 -13.50 -62.85
C GLU A 749 -2.29 -12.66 -64.12
N GLY A 750 -1.26 -12.50 -64.95
CA GLY A 750 -1.37 -11.79 -66.24
C GLY A 750 -1.97 -10.37 -66.13
N ASP A 751 -2.87 -10.04 -67.05
CA ASP A 751 -3.44 -8.69 -67.20
C ASP A 751 -4.37 -8.29 -66.06
N ILE A 752 -5.07 -9.24 -65.43
CA ILE A 752 -5.92 -8.97 -64.27
C ILE A 752 -5.08 -8.45 -63.10
N LYS A 753 -3.86 -8.98 -62.93
CA LYS A 753 -2.91 -8.48 -61.92
C LYS A 753 -2.49 -7.04 -62.20
N VAL A 754 -2.24 -6.72 -63.48
CA VAL A 754 -1.86 -5.37 -63.92
C VAL A 754 -3.02 -4.40 -63.71
N LEU A 755 -4.23 -4.76 -64.12
CA LEU A 755 -5.44 -3.96 -63.94
C LEU A 755 -5.70 -3.64 -62.46
N LYS A 756 -5.64 -4.66 -61.60
CA LYS A 756 -5.81 -4.48 -60.15
C LYS A 756 -4.79 -3.51 -59.59
N ARG A 757 -3.52 -3.70 -59.92
CA ARG A 757 -2.43 -2.85 -59.41
C ARG A 757 -2.54 -1.40 -59.88
N GLN A 758 -2.88 -1.17 -61.15
CA GLN A 758 -2.97 0.19 -61.71
C GLN A 758 -4.13 1.00 -61.14
N ASN A 759 -5.25 0.34 -60.85
CA ASN A 759 -6.48 1.03 -60.46
C ASN A 759 -6.75 1.02 -58.94
N ALA A 760 -6.06 0.17 -58.17
CA ALA A 760 -6.26 0.02 -56.73
C ALA A 760 -6.18 1.35 -55.95
N SER A 761 -5.25 2.26 -56.25
CA SER A 761 -5.17 3.56 -55.55
C SER A 761 -6.40 4.43 -55.78
N LYS A 762 -6.94 4.43 -57.00
CA LYS A 762 -8.13 5.20 -57.34
C LYS A 762 -9.37 4.57 -56.69
N VAL A 763 -9.53 3.26 -56.79
CA VAL A 763 -10.67 2.55 -56.17
C VAL A 763 -10.61 2.63 -54.64
N PHE A 764 -9.42 2.59 -54.04
CA PHE A 764 -9.23 2.82 -52.61
C PHE A 764 -9.70 4.21 -52.21
N SER A 765 -9.36 5.25 -52.98
CA SER A 765 -9.85 6.60 -52.71
C SER A 765 -11.38 6.72 -52.82
N MET A 766 -12.01 5.99 -53.75
CA MET A 766 -13.47 5.94 -53.88
C MET A 766 -14.11 5.22 -52.68
N TYR A 767 -13.51 4.11 -52.24
CA TYR A 767 -13.91 3.35 -51.06
C TYR A 767 -13.82 4.17 -49.77
N GLN A 768 -12.72 4.92 -49.58
CA GLN A 768 -12.56 5.76 -48.38
C GLN A 768 -13.50 6.97 -48.33
N ASN A 769 -13.99 7.43 -49.49
CA ASN A 769 -14.91 8.56 -49.59
C ASN A 769 -16.39 8.12 -49.66
N ASP A 770 -16.70 6.86 -49.32
CA ASP A 770 -18.05 6.28 -49.38
C ASP A 770 -18.75 6.50 -50.74
N THR A 771 -17.98 6.42 -51.83
CA THR A 771 -18.54 6.57 -53.18
C THR A 771 -19.55 5.45 -53.45
N PRO A 772 -20.74 5.72 -54.03
CA PRO A 772 -21.73 4.68 -54.29
C PRO A 772 -21.16 3.50 -55.08
N GLU A 773 -21.46 2.27 -54.67
CA GLU A 773 -20.87 1.05 -55.27
C GLU A 773 -21.11 0.97 -56.78
N ARG A 774 -22.27 1.45 -57.27
CA ARG A 774 -22.59 1.52 -58.71
C ARG A 774 -21.56 2.31 -59.52
N ASP A 775 -20.98 3.37 -58.94
CA ASP A 775 -20.01 4.23 -59.61
C ASP A 775 -18.62 3.58 -59.61
N ILE A 776 -18.32 2.82 -58.55
CA ILE A 776 -17.10 1.99 -58.44
C ILE A 776 -17.16 0.85 -59.45
N ILE A 777 -18.28 0.13 -59.53
CA ILE A 777 -18.51 -0.95 -60.50
C ILE A 777 -18.37 -0.41 -61.93
N LYS A 778 -19.04 0.71 -62.25
CA LYS A 778 -18.93 1.32 -63.58
C LYS A 778 -17.48 1.71 -63.92
N PHE A 779 -16.73 2.24 -62.96
CA PHE A 779 -15.32 2.56 -63.17
C PHE A 779 -14.48 1.32 -63.47
N ILE A 780 -14.67 0.24 -62.71
CA ILE A 780 -13.92 -1.00 -62.87
C ILE A 780 -14.32 -1.70 -64.18
N GLU A 781 -15.61 -1.74 -64.51
CA GLU A 781 -16.17 -2.28 -65.76
C GLU A 781 -15.54 -1.63 -66.99
N ILE A 782 -15.44 -0.30 -67.03
CA ILE A 782 -14.78 0.42 -68.14
C ILE A 782 -13.30 -0.02 -68.26
N ARG A 783 -12.60 -0.19 -67.14
CA ARG A 783 -11.20 -0.63 -67.15
C ARG A 783 -11.03 -2.09 -67.55
N LEU A 784 -11.97 -2.95 -67.16
CA LEU A 784 -12.01 -4.35 -67.58
C LEU A 784 -12.25 -4.44 -69.09
N ALA A 785 -13.19 -3.64 -69.62
CA ALA A 785 -13.43 -3.54 -71.05
C ALA A 785 -12.17 -3.06 -71.80
N ASP A 786 -11.44 -2.06 -71.30
CA ASP A 786 -10.18 -1.58 -71.89
C ASP A 786 -9.12 -2.70 -72.00
N VAL A 787 -8.99 -3.54 -70.97
CA VAL A 787 -8.05 -4.67 -70.97
C VAL A 787 -8.49 -5.75 -71.95
N PHE A 788 -9.78 -6.07 -71.95
CA PHE A 788 -10.34 -7.06 -72.85
C PHE A 788 -10.16 -6.66 -74.34
N HIS A 789 -10.39 -5.40 -74.68
CA HIS A 789 -10.18 -4.89 -76.05
C HIS A 789 -8.72 -4.92 -76.50
N LYS A 790 -7.75 -4.84 -75.58
CA LYS A 790 -6.33 -4.97 -75.93
C LYS A 790 -5.96 -6.40 -76.29
N LEU A 791 -6.49 -7.39 -75.58
CA LEU A 791 -6.22 -8.81 -75.86
C LEU A 791 -6.78 -9.26 -77.20
N LEU A 792 -7.96 -8.79 -77.58
CA LEU A 792 -8.55 -9.05 -78.91
C LEU A 792 -7.71 -8.52 -80.09
N LYS A 793 -6.79 -7.57 -79.84
CA LYS A 793 -5.86 -7.04 -80.85
C LYS A 793 -4.52 -7.79 -80.91
N GLU A 794 -4.22 -8.63 -79.92
CA GLU A 794 -2.98 -9.43 -79.87
C GLU A 794 -3.20 -10.87 -80.35
N GLU A 795 -4.44 -11.39 -80.33
CA GLU A 795 -4.83 -12.71 -80.86
C GLU A 795 -5.29 -12.71 -82.34
N ASN A 796 -5.41 -11.53 -82.97
CA ASN A 796 -5.68 -11.31 -84.39
C ASN A 796 -4.47 -10.67 -85.07
#